data_AF-A0A4Q8ULH2-F1
#
_entry.id   AF-A0A4Q8ULH2-F1
#
_cell.length_a   1.000
_cell.length_b   1.000
_cell.length_c   1.000
_cell.angle_alpha   90.00
_cell.angle_beta   90.00
_cell.angle_gamma   90.00
#
_symmetry.space_group_name_H-M   'P 1'
#
loop_
_entity.id
_entity.type
_entity.pdbx_description
1 polymer ?
#
loop_
_entity_poly.entity_id
_entity_poly.type
_entity_poly.pdbx_seq_one_letter_code
_entity_poly.pdbx_strand_id
1 'polypeptide(L)'
;MRKTLPPRYYLTHFHEFLAFFDGQNAPLLTEKAKAFIERFHQLDADKQCIIARAANRKYAVIDRSQFNYDEINAPQQQIDALIASGWFDTIKNAEQEALEGVLTKDALLSFLASMGVVSGVKSLSKSALLARFLEIISHQGWPEDMPEHDYLHCAFIEPLKYLLFLHFGHTRGRLNQFSMRDLGVMRTRQDAVNDVARFSSLQDAELAWFYASQRALINSASSDELLALATSELPKTEDVAATVFRDSFLFALGTALLEDEPTHGLNVLGMATSDKAREKWVRESFKAGEVDKVKEVLEGYIDEPPSDTFLAFAEDFYARKYHKKRTSALTDMLRASQHTLLIDESNNQQVERGVMAHYERQGKTCWRTENRLWLSLFGLTFWRLLYEEDALVTEFDRRPTSIKQNNFYQKFELHIEDLLASFTNKEDLAAHVRKAAAAHYGKVNSMFMWSSKILDPIQALITHGELTVIITLLRMMARDFASLKDGFPDIMVLDDGLRFEEIKAPGDQLRRNQLVSIQRMQQAGFDVGITAVEWYRDPNQPYVVVDIETTGGNSSNHRVTEIGMVKLVAGKVIDTYESLVNPERFIPSSITRLTGISNDMVADAPLFSQIADDIDKFTQDAVFVAHNVNFDYGFIKQEFARLELPFRRPKLCTVREMRKAKPGLPSYSLANLTAHFGITMERHHRALSDARAAAELLNIAFEVSS
;
A
#
# COMPACT_ATOMS: atom_id res chain seq x y z
N MET A 1 -18.13 20.13 9.06
CA MET A 1 -19.10 19.65 10.06
C MET A 1 -19.01 18.12 10.07
N ARG A 2 -18.62 17.46 11.16
CA ARG A 2 -18.59 15.99 11.21
C ARG A 2 -20.03 15.49 11.15
N LYS A 3 -20.38 14.69 10.14
CA LYS A 3 -21.69 14.04 10.06
C LYS A 3 -21.88 13.18 11.31
N THR A 4 -22.98 13.38 12.02
CA THR A 4 -23.39 12.57 13.16
C THR A 4 -24.37 11.51 12.66
N LEU A 5 -24.11 10.24 12.97
CA LEU A 5 -24.99 9.12 12.59
C LEU A 5 -26.10 8.95 13.63
N PRO A 6 -27.32 8.54 13.23
CA PRO A 6 -28.44 8.33 14.15
C PRO A 6 -28.17 7.16 15.11
N PRO A 7 -28.78 7.09 16.31
CA PRO A 7 -28.44 6.10 17.34
C PRO A 7 -28.44 4.64 16.87
N ARG A 8 -29.38 4.23 16.01
CA ARG A 8 -29.51 2.85 15.48
C ARG A 8 -28.95 2.68 14.05
N TYR A 9 -28.03 3.55 13.60
CA TYR A 9 -27.51 3.53 12.22
C TYR A 9 -26.98 2.15 11.78
N TYR A 10 -26.36 1.42 12.71
CA TYR A 10 -25.76 0.11 12.45
C TYR A 10 -26.80 -0.96 12.13
N LEU A 11 -28.04 -0.82 12.63
CA LEU A 11 -29.14 -1.70 12.28
C LEU A 11 -29.62 -1.41 10.85
N THR A 12 -29.67 -0.14 10.46
CA THR A 12 -29.95 0.25 9.06
C THR A 12 -28.89 -0.33 8.12
N HIS A 13 -27.60 -0.21 8.46
CA HIS A 13 -26.52 -0.82 7.68
C HIS A 13 -26.62 -2.35 7.62
N PHE A 14 -27.08 -2.98 8.70
CA PHE A 14 -27.26 -4.42 8.73
C PHE A 14 -28.42 -4.87 7.82
N HIS A 15 -29.55 -4.16 7.82
CA HIS A 15 -30.63 -4.39 6.86
C HIS A 15 -30.19 -4.15 5.43
N GLU A 16 -29.43 -3.09 5.18
CA GLU A 16 -28.85 -2.80 3.86
C GLU A 16 -27.93 -3.95 3.39
N PHE A 17 -27.09 -4.47 4.28
CA PHE A 17 -26.26 -5.63 4.03
C PHE A 17 -27.07 -6.91 3.75
N LEU A 18 -28.16 -7.15 4.49
CA LEU A 18 -29.00 -8.33 4.26
C LEU A 18 -29.81 -8.23 2.96
N ALA A 19 -30.25 -7.03 2.58
CA ALA A 19 -31.00 -6.79 1.34
C ALA A 19 -30.19 -7.16 0.07
N PHE A 20 -28.85 -7.20 0.16
CA PHE A 20 -28.00 -7.73 -0.90
C PHE A 20 -28.35 -9.16 -1.31
N PHE A 21 -28.92 -9.95 -0.39
CA PHE A 21 -29.29 -11.34 -0.61
C PHE A 21 -30.74 -11.54 -1.06
N ASP A 22 -31.50 -10.46 -1.32
CA ASP A 22 -32.85 -10.54 -1.87
C ASP A 22 -32.87 -10.66 -3.41
N GLY A 23 -31.74 -10.32 -4.07
CA GLY A 23 -31.59 -10.28 -5.53
C GLY A 23 -30.86 -11.50 -6.12
N GLN A 24 -29.99 -11.27 -7.10
CA GLN A 24 -29.26 -12.33 -7.82
C GLN A 24 -28.31 -13.15 -6.94
N ASN A 25 -28.01 -12.70 -5.72
CA ASN A 25 -27.16 -13.43 -4.77
C ASN A 25 -27.95 -14.39 -3.85
N ALA A 26 -29.29 -14.37 -3.87
CA ALA A 26 -30.12 -15.29 -3.09
C ALA A 26 -29.84 -16.79 -3.37
N PRO A 27 -29.63 -17.23 -4.63
CA PRO A 27 -29.31 -18.62 -4.93
C PRO A 27 -27.95 -19.09 -4.38
N LEU A 28 -27.08 -18.17 -3.97
CA LEU A 28 -25.76 -18.47 -3.40
C LEU A 28 -25.82 -18.75 -1.88
N LEU A 29 -26.99 -18.66 -1.26
CA LEU A 29 -27.13 -18.88 0.18
C LEU A 29 -27.15 -20.37 0.52
N THR A 30 -26.32 -20.76 1.50
CA THR A 30 -26.42 -22.06 2.18
C THR A 30 -27.66 -22.10 3.06
N GLU A 31 -28.14 -23.29 3.42
CA GLU A 31 -29.31 -23.45 4.30
C GLU A 31 -29.12 -22.76 5.67
N LYS A 32 -27.90 -22.81 6.22
CA LYS A 32 -27.57 -22.08 7.46
C LYS A 32 -27.66 -20.56 7.29
N ALA A 33 -27.20 -20.03 6.15
CA ALA A 33 -27.25 -18.61 5.86
C ALA A 33 -28.70 -18.13 5.65
N LYS A 34 -29.53 -18.91 4.95
CA LYS A 34 -30.98 -18.64 4.81
C LYS A 34 -31.66 -18.62 6.18
N ALA A 35 -31.45 -19.66 6.98
CA ALA A 35 -32.03 -19.77 8.32
C ALA A 35 -31.61 -18.61 9.24
N PHE A 36 -30.37 -18.12 9.11
CA PHE A 36 -29.91 -16.94 9.83
C PHE A 36 -30.70 -15.68 9.45
N ILE A 37 -30.86 -15.42 8.15
CA ILE A 37 -31.59 -14.25 7.62
C ILE A 37 -33.06 -14.31 8.08
N GLU A 38 -33.72 -15.45 7.89
CA GLU A 38 -35.11 -15.65 8.29
C GLU A 38 -35.32 -15.44 9.79
N ARG A 39 -34.46 -16.07 10.63
CA ARG A 39 -34.53 -15.89 12.09
C ARG A 39 -34.30 -14.44 12.49
N PHE A 40 -33.39 -13.72 11.84
CA PHE A 40 -33.12 -12.31 12.13
C PHE A 40 -34.34 -11.42 11.84
N HIS A 41 -35.04 -11.66 10.72
CA HIS A 41 -36.24 -10.89 10.36
C HIS A 41 -37.43 -11.15 11.29
N GLN A 42 -37.47 -12.29 11.99
CA GLN A 42 -38.51 -12.62 12.98
C GLN A 42 -38.29 -11.95 14.35
N LEU A 43 -37.10 -11.39 14.61
CA LEU A 43 -36.80 -10.69 15.86
C LEU A 43 -37.47 -9.31 15.89
N ASP A 44 -37.83 -8.85 17.10
CA ASP A 44 -38.19 -7.45 17.32
C ASP A 44 -36.97 -6.52 17.18
N ALA A 45 -37.24 -5.21 17.10
CA ALA A 45 -36.22 -4.21 16.80
C ALA A 45 -35.09 -4.12 17.84
N ASP A 46 -35.34 -4.42 19.12
CA ASP A 46 -34.33 -4.35 20.18
C ASP A 46 -33.40 -5.57 20.12
N LYS A 47 -33.97 -6.76 19.86
CA LYS A 47 -33.18 -7.96 19.62
C LYS A 47 -32.36 -7.87 18.33
N GLN A 48 -32.93 -7.30 17.26
CA GLN A 48 -32.19 -7.02 16.03
C GLN A 48 -31.02 -6.07 16.29
N CYS A 49 -31.19 -5.05 17.13
CA CYS A 49 -30.09 -4.15 17.53
C CYS A 49 -28.94 -4.92 18.19
N ILE A 50 -29.25 -5.83 19.11
CA ILE A 50 -28.23 -6.65 19.81
C ILE A 50 -27.46 -7.51 18.80
N ILE A 51 -28.16 -8.21 17.91
CA ILE A 51 -27.51 -9.05 16.88
C ILE A 51 -26.65 -8.20 15.94
N ALA A 52 -27.16 -7.06 15.47
CA ALA A 52 -26.39 -6.16 14.60
C ALA A 52 -25.15 -5.57 15.31
N ARG A 53 -25.25 -5.23 16.60
CA ARG A 53 -24.09 -4.81 17.42
C ARG A 53 -23.06 -5.93 17.57
N ALA A 54 -23.53 -7.16 17.80
CA ALA A 54 -22.67 -8.33 17.97
C ALA A 54 -21.94 -8.66 16.66
N ALA A 55 -22.66 -8.68 15.53
CA ALA A 55 -22.13 -8.89 14.19
C ALA A 55 -21.07 -7.85 13.78
N ASN A 56 -21.16 -6.61 14.31
CA ASN A 56 -20.19 -5.54 14.05
C ASN A 56 -18.90 -5.65 14.88
N ARG A 57 -18.83 -6.52 15.89
CA ARG A 57 -17.62 -6.70 16.70
C ARG A 57 -16.56 -7.48 15.94
N LYS A 58 -15.30 -7.24 16.30
CA LYS A 58 -14.13 -7.90 15.68
C LYS A 58 -14.10 -9.41 15.95
N TYR A 59 -14.55 -9.83 17.14
CA TYR A 59 -14.44 -11.19 17.65
C TYR A 59 -15.83 -11.77 17.94
N ALA A 60 -15.95 -13.09 17.82
CA ALA A 60 -17.21 -13.81 18.00
C ALA A 60 -17.65 -13.95 19.47
N VAL A 61 -16.77 -13.64 20.42
CA VAL A 61 -17.08 -13.62 21.86
C VAL A 61 -17.13 -12.19 22.36
N ILE A 62 -18.14 -11.93 23.19
CA ILE A 62 -18.47 -10.62 23.70
C ILE A 62 -18.56 -10.70 25.22
N ASP A 63 -17.91 -9.76 25.90
CA ASP A 63 -18.14 -9.51 27.32
C ASP A 63 -19.54 -8.89 27.50
N ARG A 64 -20.43 -9.63 28.16
CA ARG A 64 -21.84 -9.28 28.39
C ARG A 64 -21.99 -7.96 29.12
N SER A 65 -21.05 -7.62 30.02
CA SER A 65 -21.09 -6.36 30.79
C SER A 65 -20.98 -5.13 29.89
N GLN A 66 -20.37 -5.28 28.72
CA GLN A 66 -20.18 -4.22 27.72
C GLN A 66 -21.38 -4.06 26.77
N PHE A 67 -22.46 -4.81 26.99
CA PHE A 67 -23.64 -4.86 26.12
C PHE A 67 -24.83 -4.14 26.75
N ASN A 68 -24.60 -2.91 27.22
CA ASN A 68 -25.62 -2.01 27.76
C ASN A 68 -25.65 -0.74 26.90
N TYR A 69 -26.68 -0.61 26.05
CA TYR A 69 -26.85 0.50 25.12
C TYR A 69 -28.17 1.22 25.38
N ASP A 70 -28.11 2.54 25.51
CA ASP A 70 -29.27 3.38 25.87
C ASP A 70 -30.41 3.29 24.84
N GLU A 71 -30.08 3.01 23.58
CA GLU A 71 -31.07 2.87 22.52
C GLU A 71 -31.86 1.56 22.54
N ILE A 72 -31.56 0.61 23.44
CA ILE A 72 -32.18 -0.73 23.52
C ILE A 72 -32.99 -0.84 24.82
N ASN A 73 -34.26 -1.23 24.74
CA ASN A 73 -35.08 -1.39 25.94
C ASN A 73 -34.68 -2.66 26.71
N ALA A 74 -34.35 -2.51 27.99
CA ALA A 74 -33.97 -3.59 28.91
C ALA A 74 -32.95 -4.58 28.29
N PRO A 75 -31.74 -4.12 27.89
CA PRO A 75 -30.83 -4.89 27.02
C PRO A 75 -30.47 -6.26 27.59
N GLN A 76 -30.27 -6.37 28.91
CA GLN A 76 -29.95 -7.65 29.55
C GLN A 76 -31.08 -8.68 29.46
N GLN A 77 -32.34 -8.25 29.59
CA GLN A 77 -33.50 -9.15 29.44
C GLN A 77 -33.65 -9.62 27.98
N GLN A 78 -33.36 -8.73 27.03
CA GLN A 78 -33.36 -9.09 25.60
C GLN A 78 -32.24 -10.09 25.28
N ILE A 79 -31.06 -9.95 25.89
CA ILE A 79 -29.95 -10.91 25.77
C ILE A 79 -30.37 -12.27 26.33
N ASP A 80 -31.02 -12.33 27.50
CA ASP A 80 -31.50 -13.60 28.07
C ASP A 80 -32.47 -14.32 27.13
N ALA A 81 -33.39 -13.59 26.49
CA ALA A 81 -34.28 -14.15 25.47
C ALA A 81 -33.53 -14.64 24.21
N LEU A 82 -32.45 -13.96 23.82
CA LEU A 82 -31.60 -14.35 22.70
C LEU A 82 -30.75 -15.59 23.01
N ILE A 83 -30.28 -15.75 24.26
CA ILE A 83 -29.64 -16.98 24.73
C ILE A 83 -30.65 -18.14 24.67
N ALA A 84 -31.86 -17.95 25.21
CA ALA A 84 -32.90 -18.97 25.22
C ALA A 84 -33.35 -19.41 23.81
N SER A 85 -33.23 -18.52 22.83
CA SER A 85 -33.55 -18.80 21.41
C SER A 85 -32.33 -19.19 20.57
N GLY A 86 -31.18 -19.45 21.20
CA GLY A 86 -29.99 -20.01 20.55
C GLY A 86 -29.27 -19.04 19.60
N TRP A 87 -29.28 -17.74 19.89
CA TRP A 87 -28.42 -16.76 19.21
C TRP A 87 -27.06 -16.62 19.87
N PHE A 88 -27.00 -16.81 21.18
CA PHE A 88 -25.78 -16.85 21.97
C PHE A 88 -25.69 -18.16 22.71
N ASP A 89 -24.50 -18.72 22.79
CA ASP A 89 -24.16 -19.90 23.57
C ASP A 89 -22.92 -19.64 24.45
N THR A 90 -22.28 -20.71 24.90
CA THR A 90 -21.17 -20.65 25.84
C THR A 90 -19.84 -20.29 25.17
N ILE A 91 -19.01 -19.51 25.89
CA ILE A 91 -17.60 -19.24 25.52
C ILE A 91 -16.80 -20.52 25.26
N LYS A 92 -17.23 -21.67 25.78
CA LYS A 92 -16.60 -22.97 25.54
C LYS A 92 -16.59 -23.40 24.08
N ASN A 93 -17.52 -22.88 23.28
CA ASN A 93 -17.61 -23.16 21.84
C ASN A 93 -16.76 -22.20 20.99
N ALA A 94 -16.07 -21.24 21.63
CA ALA A 94 -15.34 -20.22 20.92
C ALA A 94 -13.99 -20.72 20.39
N GLU A 95 -13.70 -20.32 19.16
CA GLU A 95 -12.38 -20.46 18.55
C GLU A 95 -11.31 -19.61 19.24
N GLN A 96 -10.05 -20.06 19.17
CA GLN A 96 -8.90 -19.43 19.84
C GLN A 96 -8.78 -17.92 19.56
N GLU A 97 -8.99 -17.48 18.32
CA GLU A 97 -8.94 -16.06 17.95
C GLU A 97 -9.99 -15.24 18.72
N ALA A 98 -11.18 -15.78 18.94
CA ALA A 98 -12.24 -15.11 19.66
C ALA A 98 -11.95 -15.03 21.17
N LEU A 99 -11.37 -16.08 21.75
CA LEU A 99 -10.90 -16.09 23.13
C LEU A 99 -9.78 -15.06 23.36
N GLU A 100 -8.82 -14.97 22.43
CA GLU A 100 -7.77 -13.94 22.48
C GLU A 100 -8.35 -12.53 22.43
N GLY A 101 -9.46 -12.34 21.71
CA GLY A 101 -10.14 -11.06 21.62
C GLY A 101 -10.74 -10.57 22.93
N VAL A 102 -11.26 -11.47 23.76
CA VAL A 102 -12.09 -11.13 24.93
C VAL A 102 -11.37 -11.35 26.26
N LEU A 103 -10.58 -12.42 26.41
CA LEU A 103 -9.97 -12.78 27.69
C LEU A 103 -8.82 -11.83 28.00
N THR A 104 -8.86 -11.19 29.17
CA THR A 104 -7.77 -10.32 29.63
C THR A 104 -6.60 -11.15 30.14
N LYS A 105 -5.41 -10.53 30.23
CA LYS A 105 -4.24 -11.19 30.83
C LYS A 105 -4.54 -11.63 32.27
N ASP A 106 -5.26 -10.81 33.02
CA ASP A 106 -5.59 -11.08 34.42
C ASP A 106 -6.63 -12.20 34.56
N ALA A 107 -7.62 -12.26 33.65
CA ALA A 107 -8.57 -13.37 33.60
C ALA A 107 -7.85 -14.70 33.33
N LEU A 108 -6.96 -14.74 32.33
CA LEU A 108 -6.15 -15.93 32.01
C LEU A 108 -5.29 -16.38 33.19
N LEU A 109 -4.62 -15.44 33.89
CA LEU A 109 -3.84 -15.76 35.08
C LEU A 109 -4.70 -16.32 36.21
N SER A 110 -5.92 -15.79 36.39
CA SER A 110 -6.85 -16.24 37.42
C SER A 110 -7.36 -17.65 37.13
N PHE A 111 -7.76 -17.93 35.89
CA PHE A 111 -8.20 -19.27 35.46
C PHE A 111 -7.06 -20.31 35.55
N LEU A 112 -5.85 -19.95 35.13
CA LEU A 112 -4.69 -20.84 35.29
C LEU A 112 -4.41 -21.14 36.77
N ALA A 113 -4.56 -20.13 37.65
CA ALA A 113 -4.38 -20.33 39.09
C ALA A 113 -5.46 -21.23 39.70
N SER A 114 -6.73 -21.10 39.29
CA SER A 114 -7.81 -21.98 39.78
C SER A 114 -7.63 -23.43 39.33
N MET A 115 -6.96 -23.64 38.20
CA MET A 115 -6.54 -24.95 37.69
C MET A 115 -5.18 -25.45 38.26
N GLY A 116 -4.62 -24.77 39.27
CA GLY A 116 -3.39 -25.19 39.95
C GLY A 116 -2.08 -24.78 39.26
N VAL A 117 -2.14 -23.97 38.19
CA VAL A 117 -0.97 -23.50 37.43
C VAL A 117 -0.58 -22.09 37.86
N VAL A 118 0.29 -22.01 38.86
CA VAL A 118 0.71 -20.73 39.49
C VAL A 118 2.17 -20.34 39.22
N SER A 119 3.02 -21.30 38.81
CA SER A 119 4.46 -21.06 38.59
C SER A 119 4.76 -20.75 37.13
N GLY A 120 5.67 -19.81 36.87
CA GLY A 120 6.18 -19.53 35.52
C GLY A 120 5.22 -18.80 34.55
N VAL A 121 4.00 -18.47 34.97
CA VAL A 121 2.98 -17.87 34.07
C VAL A 121 2.92 -16.34 34.09
N LYS A 122 3.27 -15.68 35.20
CA LYS A 122 3.11 -14.21 35.34
C LYS A 122 3.91 -13.38 34.30
N SER A 123 5.09 -13.86 33.92
CA SER A 123 5.99 -13.20 32.95
C SER A 123 5.59 -13.45 31.49
N LEU A 124 4.66 -14.38 31.21
CA LEU A 124 4.24 -14.71 29.86
C LEU A 124 3.43 -13.58 29.22
N SER A 125 3.50 -13.50 27.88
CA SER A 125 2.62 -12.64 27.09
C SER A 125 1.19 -13.16 27.13
N LYS A 126 0.20 -12.32 26.78
CA LYS A 126 -1.21 -12.72 26.72
C LYS A 126 -1.42 -13.93 25.80
N SER A 127 -0.82 -13.93 24.61
CA SER A 127 -0.96 -15.03 23.65
C SER A 127 -0.29 -16.32 24.15
N ALA A 128 0.86 -16.23 24.84
CA ALA A 128 1.49 -17.39 25.46
C ALA A 128 0.66 -17.93 26.64
N LEU A 129 0.02 -17.06 27.42
CA LEU A 129 -0.93 -17.46 28.46
C LEU A 129 -2.15 -18.15 27.89
N LEU A 130 -2.71 -17.64 26.80
CA LEU A 130 -3.84 -18.27 26.12
C LEU A 130 -3.46 -19.64 25.57
N ALA A 131 -2.30 -19.78 24.92
CA ALA A 131 -1.82 -21.07 24.43
C ALA A 131 -1.69 -22.10 25.57
N ARG A 132 -1.11 -21.69 26.71
CA ARG A 132 -1.04 -22.53 27.91
C ARG A 132 -2.41 -22.88 28.47
N PHE A 133 -3.32 -21.92 28.51
CA PHE A 133 -4.69 -22.16 28.95
C PHE A 133 -5.40 -23.18 28.06
N LEU A 134 -5.30 -23.05 26.73
CA LEU A 134 -5.87 -23.98 25.76
C LEU A 134 -5.30 -25.40 25.89
N GLU A 135 -3.99 -25.52 26.08
CA GLU A 135 -3.30 -26.79 26.37
C GLU A 135 -3.90 -27.46 27.61
N ILE A 136 -4.03 -26.72 28.72
CA ILE A 136 -4.53 -27.28 29.98
C ILE A 136 -6.00 -27.69 29.87
N ILE A 137 -6.87 -26.85 29.30
CA ILE A 137 -8.30 -27.19 29.18
C ILE A 137 -8.53 -28.38 28.25
N SER A 138 -7.64 -28.63 27.27
CA SER A 138 -7.72 -29.81 26.40
C SER A 138 -7.52 -31.12 27.16
N HIS A 139 -6.82 -31.08 28.30
CA HIS A 139 -6.53 -32.25 29.14
C HIS A 139 -7.42 -32.33 30.39
N GLN A 140 -7.73 -31.20 31.01
CA GLN A 140 -8.42 -31.13 32.30
C GLN A 140 -9.87 -30.64 32.20
N GLY A 141 -10.30 -30.14 31.03
CA GLY A 141 -11.56 -29.44 30.88
C GLY A 141 -11.49 -27.97 31.32
N TRP A 142 -12.59 -27.24 31.15
CA TRP A 142 -12.68 -25.83 31.54
C TRP A 142 -12.74 -25.67 33.08
N PRO A 143 -12.24 -24.54 33.65
CA PRO A 143 -12.33 -24.27 35.09
C PRO A 143 -13.78 -24.26 35.59
N GLU A 144 -14.03 -24.87 36.76
CA GLU A 144 -15.37 -24.90 37.37
C GLU A 144 -15.86 -23.50 37.79
N ASP A 145 -14.94 -22.60 38.12
CA ASP A 145 -15.21 -21.23 38.57
C ASP A 145 -15.32 -20.22 37.42
N MET A 146 -15.29 -20.67 36.15
CA MET A 146 -15.38 -19.77 35.02
C MET A 146 -16.79 -19.13 34.94
N PRO A 147 -16.90 -17.80 34.92
CA PRO A 147 -18.19 -17.12 34.82
C PRO A 147 -18.70 -17.18 33.38
N GLU A 148 -19.22 -18.33 32.94
CA GLU A 148 -19.69 -18.54 31.57
C GLU A 148 -20.74 -17.52 31.14
N HIS A 149 -21.60 -17.08 32.07
CA HIS A 149 -22.66 -16.10 31.80
C HIS A 149 -22.16 -14.68 31.54
N ASP A 150 -20.89 -14.38 31.84
CA ASP A 150 -20.27 -13.08 31.55
C ASP A 150 -19.85 -12.98 30.07
N TYR A 151 -19.83 -14.09 29.34
CA TYR A 151 -19.37 -14.14 27.96
C TYR A 151 -20.44 -14.69 27.02
N LEU A 152 -20.69 -13.96 25.94
CA LEU A 152 -21.64 -14.34 24.90
C LEU A 152 -20.85 -14.79 23.67
N HIS A 153 -20.86 -16.08 23.36
CA HIS A 153 -20.36 -16.56 22.07
C HIS A 153 -21.48 -16.50 21.03
N CYS A 154 -21.17 -15.93 19.86
CA CYS A 154 -22.14 -15.73 18.78
C CYS A 154 -22.34 -17.04 18.01
N ALA A 155 -23.40 -17.80 18.33
CA ALA A 155 -23.73 -19.07 17.68
C ALA A 155 -24.02 -18.95 16.16
N PHE A 156 -24.22 -17.72 15.67
CA PHE A 156 -24.46 -17.39 14.27
C PHE A 156 -23.21 -16.93 13.49
N ILE A 157 -22.01 -17.04 14.08
CA ILE A 157 -20.80 -16.47 13.47
C ILE A 157 -20.45 -17.10 12.12
N GLU A 158 -20.64 -18.40 11.96
CA GLU A 158 -20.31 -19.13 10.73
C GLU A 158 -21.15 -18.67 9.51
N PRO A 159 -22.50 -18.69 9.56
CA PRO A 159 -23.30 -18.15 8.47
C PRO A 159 -23.04 -16.65 8.24
N LEU A 160 -22.78 -15.86 9.30
CA LEU A 160 -22.44 -14.45 9.14
C LEU A 160 -21.11 -14.24 8.39
N LYS A 161 -20.06 -15.01 8.73
CA LYS A 161 -18.77 -14.95 8.03
C LYS A 161 -18.93 -15.31 6.54
N TYR A 162 -19.76 -16.29 6.22
CA TYR A 162 -20.10 -16.65 4.83
C TYR A 162 -20.84 -15.52 4.10
N LEU A 163 -21.85 -14.91 4.72
CA LEU A 163 -22.56 -13.75 4.14
C LEU A 163 -21.61 -12.55 3.92
N LEU A 164 -20.73 -12.25 4.89
CA LEU A 164 -19.73 -11.20 4.73
C LEU A 164 -18.76 -11.51 3.59
N PHE A 165 -18.37 -12.78 3.42
CA PHE A 165 -17.56 -13.22 2.28
C PHE A 165 -18.30 -13.03 0.96
N LEU A 166 -19.56 -13.43 0.84
CA LEU A 166 -20.37 -13.21 -0.36
C LEU A 166 -20.56 -11.73 -0.67
N HIS A 167 -20.72 -10.88 0.35
CA HIS A 167 -20.90 -9.45 0.14
C HIS A 167 -19.59 -8.75 -0.24
N PHE A 168 -18.47 -9.01 0.45
CA PHE A 168 -17.21 -8.29 0.22
C PHE A 168 -16.23 -9.00 -0.74
N GLY A 169 -16.49 -10.26 -1.09
CA GLY A 169 -15.61 -11.09 -1.90
C GLY A 169 -14.29 -11.48 -1.22
N HIS A 170 -14.19 -11.36 0.11
CA HIS A 170 -13.03 -11.78 0.89
C HIS A 170 -13.36 -11.96 2.38
N THR A 171 -12.58 -12.76 3.09
CA THR A 171 -12.79 -13.11 4.52
C THR A 171 -12.53 -11.97 5.51
N ARG A 172 -11.91 -10.86 5.07
CA ARG A 172 -11.61 -9.70 5.91
C ARG A 172 -12.70 -8.61 5.90
N GLY A 173 -13.83 -8.88 5.24
CA GLY A 173 -14.94 -7.95 5.06
C GLY A 173 -15.57 -7.58 6.39
N ARG A 174 -15.91 -6.30 6.56
CA ARG A 174 -16.54 -5.79 7.79
C ARG A 174 -17.61 -4.76 7.50
N LEU A 175 -18.65 -4.79 8.33
CA LEU A 175 -19.82 -3.91 8.28
C LEU A 175 -19.50 -2.44 8.65
N ASN A 176 -18.38 -2.18 9.32
CA ASN A 176 -17.94 -0.80 9.60
C ASN A 176 -17.66 0.03 8.33
N GLN A 177 -17.54 -0.61 7.16
CA GLN A 177 -17.40 0.07 5.87
C GLN A 177 -18.61 0.92 5.50
N PHE A 178 -19.83 0.50 5.87
CA PHE A 178 -21.04 1.30 5.69
C PHE A 178 -20.97 2.60 6.51
N SER A 179 -20.47 2.51 7.75
CA SER A 179 -20.28 3.70 8.59
C SER A 179 -19.19 4.63 8.04
N MET A 180 -18.08 4.08 7.54
CA MET A 180 -17.03 4.87 6.90
C MET A 180 -17.53 5.58 5.64
N ARG A 181 -18.43 4.95 4.87
CA ARG A 181 -19.10 5.53 3.71
C ARG A 181 -19.95 6.73 4.13
N ASP A 182 -20.87 6.53 5.07
CA ASP A 182 -21.82 7.58 5.45
C ASP A 182 -21.14 8.79 6.11
N LEU A 183 -20.05 8.55 6.84
CA LEU A 183 -19.18 9.60 7.41
C LEU A 183 -18.34 10.34 6.36
N GLY A 184 -18.30 9.87 5.11
CA GLY A 184 -17.50 10.44 4.01
C GLY A 184 -16.01 10.12 4.10
N VAL A 185 -15.60 9.18 4.96
CA VAL A 185 -14.22 8.71 5.11
C VAL A 185 -13.86 7.75 3.98
N MET A 186 -14.82 6.93 3.55
CA MET A 186 -14.70 6.02 2.41
C MET A 186 -15.62 6.49 1.29
N ARG A 187 -15.08 6.69 0.10
CA ARG A 187 -15.90 6.91 -1.10
C ARG A 187 -16.19 5.57 -1.76
N THR A 188 -17.42 5.37 -2.20
CA THR A 188 -17.92 4.14 -2.86
C THR A 188 -18.45 4.48 -4.26
N ARG A 189 -18.88 3.46 -5.02
CA ARG A 189 -19.46 3.62 -6.37
C ARG A 189 -20.89 3.08 -6.42
N GLN A 190 -21.79 3.68 -5.66
CA GLN A 190 -23.19 3.25 -5.60
C GLN A 190 -23.85 3.24 -6.99
N ASP A 191 -23.59 4.24 -7.83
CA ASP A 191 -24.16 4.36 -9.18
C ASP A 191 -23.68 3.28 -10.18
N ALA A 192 -22.72 2.44 -9.80
CA ALA A 192 -22.13 1.40 -10.67
C ALA A 192 -22.35 -0.02 -10.15
N VAL A 193 -23.19 -0.16 -9.12
CA VAL A 193 -23.64 -1.46 -8.63
C VAL A 193 -24.74 -1.96 -9.53
N ASN A 194 -24.57 -3.15 -10.08
CA ASN A 194 -25.63 -3.87 -10.76
C ASN A 194 -26.07 -5.05 -9.89
N ASP A 195 -27.32 -5.49 -10.03
CA ASP A 195 -27.79 -6.73 -9.40
C ASP A 195 -27.22 -7.93 -10.16
N VAL A 196 -25.98 -8.29 -9.86
CA VAL A 196 -25.28 -9.45 -10.39
C VAL A 196 -24.81 -10.35 -9.26
N ALA A 197 -24.91 -11.65 -9.49
CA ALA A 197 -24.39 -12.66 -8.57
C ALA A 197 -22.86 -12.57 -8.49
N ARG A 198 -22.29 -12.71 -7.28
CA ARG A 198 -20.82 -12.72 -7.11
C ARG A 198 -20.17 -13.95 -7.71
N PHE A 199 -20.86 -15.08 -7.62
CA PHE A 199 -20.43 -16.38 -8.08
C PHE A 199 -21.49 -16.97 -9.02
N SER A 200 -21.06 -17.84 -9.92
CA SER A 200 -21.91 -18.44 -10.94
C SER A 200 -22.94 -19.41 -10.36
N SER A 201 -22.63 -20.04 -9.23
CA SER A 201 -23.49 -21.00 -8.54
C SER A 201 -23.21 -21.07 -7.04
N LEU A 202 -24.11 -21.68 -6.27
CA LEU A 202 -23.90 -22.00 -4.85
C LEU A 202 -22.63 -22.84 -4.65
N GLN A 203 -22.43 -23.85 -5.51
CA GLN A 203 -21.27 -24.73 -5.44
C GLN A 203 -19.96 -23.93 -5.57
N ASP A 204 -19.88 -23.00 -6.52
CA ASP A 204 -18.68 -22.17 -6.71
C ASP A 204 -18.44 -21.23 -5.52
N ALA A 205 -19.52 -20.68 -4.95
CA ALA A 205 -19.44 -19.85 -3.76
C ALA A 205 -18.94 -20.63 -2.53
N GLU A 206 -19.42 -21.86 -2.32
CA GLU A 206 -18.97 -22.74 -1.23
C GLU A 206 -17.51 -23.16 -1.40
N LEU A 207 -17.08 -23.48 -2.63
CA LEU A 207 -15.69 -23.78 -2.95
C LEU A 207 -14.77 -22.59 -2.70
N ALA A 208 -15.16 -21.40 -3.18
CA ALA A 208 -14.41 -20.17 -2.96
C ALA A 208 -14.30 -19.84 -1.46
N TRP A 209 -15.40 -20.01 -0.71
CA TRP A 209 -15.42 -19.85 0.74
C TRP A 209 -14.49 -20.83 1.45
N PHE A 210 -14.55 -22.11 1.11
CA PHE A 210 -13.69 -23.16 1.66
C PHE A 210 -12.21 -22.80 1.53
N TYR A 211 -11.73 -22.45 0.32
CA TYR A 211 -10.33 -22.09 0.14
C TYR A 211 -9.97 -20.79 0.86
N ALA A 212 -10.85 -19.79 0.85
CA ALA A 212 -10.59 -18.52 1.51
C ALA A 212 -10.48 -18.67 3.04
N SER A 213 -11.33 -19.51 3.64
CA SER A 213 -11.34 -19.79 5.08
C SER A 213 -10.14 -20.64 5.48
N GLN A 214 -9.86 -21.74 4.78
CA GLN A 214 -8.69 -22.59 5.06
C GLN A 214 -7.39 -21.80 4.93
N ARG A 215 -7.28 -20.92 3.92
CA ARG A 215 -6.10 -20.07 3.74
C ARG A 215 -5.87 -19.13 4.93
N ALA A 216 -6.92 -18.66 5.59
CA ALA A 216 -6.80 -17.78 6.74
C ALA A 216 -6.15 -18.47 7.95
N LEU A 217 -6.25 -19.81 8.03
CA LEU A 217 -5.76 -20.62 9.14
C LEU A 217 -4.30 -21.06 8.99
N ILE A 218 -3.74 -21.02 7.78
CA ILE A 218 -2.39 -21.56 7.47
C ILE A 218 -1.30 -20.99 8.40
N ASN A 219 -1.33 -19.68 8.66
CA ASN A 219 -0.28 -19.04 9.45
C ASN A 219 -0.30 -19.42 10.95
N SER A 220 -1.42 -19.98 11.43
CA SER A 220 -1.60 -20.40 12.82
C SER A 220 -1.64 -21.92 12.99
N ALA A 221 -1.64 -22.68 11.90
CA ALA A 221 -1.68 -24.13 11.92
C ALA A 221 -0.30 -24.71 12.26
N SER A 222 -0.30 -25.84 12.97
CA SER A 222 0.87 -26.67 13.21
C SER A 222 1.28 -27.45 11.96
N SER A 223 2.54 -27.92 11.93
CA SER A 223 3.06 -28.71 10.81
C SER A 223 2.23 -29.98 10.55
N ASP A 224 1.74 -30.65 11.60
CA ASP A 224 0.87 -31.82 11.50
C ASP A 224 -0.50 -31.49 10.87
N GLU A 225 -1.11 -30.35 11.25
CA GLU A 225 -2.38 -29.90 10.66
C GLU A 225 -2.22 -29.52 9.19
N LEU A 226 -1.11 -28.87 8.83
CA LEU A 226 -0.79 -28.53 7.45
C LEU A 226 -0.58 -29.80 6.60
N LEU A 227 0.11 -30.81 7.14
CA LEU A 227 0.33 -32.08 6.47
C LEU A 227 -0.98 -32.86 6.28
N ALA A 228 -1.83 -32.91 7.30
CA ALA A 228 -3.15 -33.52 7.22
C ALA A 228 -4.01 -32.83 6.14
N LEU A 229 -3.95 -31.49 6.06
CA LEU A 229 -4.66 -30.74 5.03
C LEU A 229 -4.12 -31.01 3.62
N ALA A 230 -2.80 -31.10 3.46
CA ALA A 230 -2.17 -31.38 2.16
C ALA A 230 -2.39 -32.80 1.64
N THR A 231 -2.64 -33.76 2.53
CA THR A 231 -2.92 -35.16 2.18
C THR A 231 -4.40 -35.46 2.00
N SER A 232 -5.27 -34.53 2.38
CA SER A 232 -6.72 -34.65 2.20
C SER A 232 -7.15 -34.50 0.73
N GLU A 233 -8.31 -35.06 0.38
CA GLU A 233 -8.92 -34.82 -0.93
C GLU A 233 -9.46 -33.39 -0.99
N LEU A 234 -8.69 -32.50 -1.62
CA LEU A 234 -9.11 -31.12 -1.84
C LEU A 234 -10.20 -31.08 -2.92
N PRO A 235 -11.28 -30.30 -2.71
CA PRO A 235 -12.29 -30.07 -3.73
C PRO A 235 -11.67 -29.57 -5.04
N LYS A 236 -12.35 -29.74 -6.17
CA LYS A 236 -11.91 -29.24 -7.48
C LYS A 236 -12.87 -28.16 -7.97
N THR A 237 -12.34 -27.21 -8.74
CA THR A 237 -13.14 -26.15 -9.36
C THR A 237 -12.55 -25.78 -10.73
N GLU A 238 -13.43 -25.52 -11.69
CA GLU A 238 -13.09 -24.97 -13.01
C GLU A 238 -13.59 -23.51 -13.15
N ASP A 239 -14.33 -23.01 -12.14
CA ASP A 239 -14.80 -21.63 -12.12
C ASP A 239 -13.62 -20.67 -11.91
N VAL A 240 -13.63 -19.57 -12.68
CA VAL A 240 -12.55 -18.58 -12.69
C VAL A 240 -12.42 -17.89 -11.33
N ALA A 241 -13.54 -17.54 -10.69
CA ALA A 241 -13.51 -16.84 -9.41
C ALA A 241 -13.04 -17.76 -8.27
N ALA A 242 -13.57 -18.98 -8.19
CA ALA A 242 -13.17 -19.96 -7.19
C ALA A 242 -11.70 -20.41 -7.35
N THR A 243 -11.21 -20.53 -8.59
CA THR A 243 -9.81 -20.85 -8.89
C THR A 243 -8.82 -19.84 -8.31
N VAL A 244 -9.17 -18.55 -8.28
CA VAL A 244 -8.31 -17.51 -7.65
C VAL A 244 -8.11 -17.79 -6.16
N PHE A 245 -9.16 -18.21 -5.44
CA PHE A 245 -9.06 -18.56 -4.03
C PHE A 245 -8.29 -19.87 -3.83
N ARG A 246 -8.56 -20.88 -4.66
CA ARG A 246 -7.83 -22.16 -4.66
C ARG A 246 -6.33 -21.95 -4.80
N ASP A 247 -5.90 -21.22 -5.82
CA ASP A 247 -4.48 -21.03 -6.08
C ASP A 247 -3.80 -20.21 -4.97
N SER A 248 -4.51 -19.23 -4.40
CA SER A 248 -4.03 -18.48 -3.25
C SER A 248 -3.85 -19.36 -2.00
N PHE A 249 -4.74 -20.32 -1.80
CA PHE A 249 -4.67 -21.32 -0.74
C PHE A 249 -3.51 -22.30 -0.97
N LEU A 250 -3.45 -22.94 -2.14
CA LEU A 250 -2.41 -23.91 -2.50
C LEU A 250 -1.00 -23.29 -2.42
N PHE A 251 -0.85 -22.05 -2.91
CA PHE A 251 0.43 -21.33 -2.79
C PHE A 251 0.85 -21.16 -1.33
N ALA A 252 -0.07 -20.75 -0.46
CA ALA A 252 0.22 -20.54 0.95
C ALA A 252 0.52 -21.87 1.67
N LEU A 253 -0.28 -22.92 1.44
CA LEU A 253 -0.13 -24.22 2.07
C LEU A 253 1.17 -24.88 1.62
N GLY A 254 1.39 -24.94 0.31
CA GLY A 254 2.59 -25.53 -0.26
C GLY A 254 3.85 -24.80 0.19
N THR A 255 3.81 -23.46 0.30
CA THR A 255 4.95 -22.68 0.83
C THR A 255 5.23 -22.97 2.29
N ALA A 256 4.20 -23.07 3.14
CA ALA A 256 4.36 -23.35 4.57
C ALA A 256 4.96 -24.75 4.81
N LEU A 257 4.65 -25.73 3.97
CA LEU A 257 5.17 -27.10 4.07
C LEU A 257 6.60 -27.28 3.59
N LEU A 258 7.19 -26.33 2.84
CA LEU A 258 8.52 -26.54 2.23
C LEU A 258 9.65 -26.74 3.24
N GLU A 259 9.51 -26.21 4.46
CA GLU A 259 10.54 -26.31 5.50
C GLU A 259 10.55 -27.69 6.16
N ASP A 260 9.39 -28.16 6.61
CA ASP A 260 9.25 -29.41 7.35
C ASP A 260 8.95 -30.62 6.45
N GLU A 261 8.16 -30.43 5.40
CA GLU A 261 7.56 -31.47 4.55
C GLU A 261 7.73 -31.16 3.04
N PRO A 262 8.97 -31.05 2.53
CA PRO A 262 9.26 -30.49 1.21
C PRO A 262 8.57 -31.24 0.05
N THR A 263 8.46 -32.56 0.11
CA THR A 263 7.79 -33.36 -0.92
C THR A 263 6.30 -33.02 -1.02
N HIS A 264 5.61 -32.91 0.13
CA HIS A 264 4.20 -32.52 0.17
C HIS A 264 4.03 -31.06 -0.26
N GLY A 265 4.91 -30.16 0.19
CA GLY A 265 4.92 -28.76 -0.24
C GLY A 265 5.05 -28.60 -1.75
N LEU A 266 5.95 -29.35 -2.39
CA LEU A 266 6.11 -29.36 -3.85
C LEU A 266 4.89 -29.93 -4.57
N ASN A 267 4.30 -31.02 -4.07
CA ASN A 267 3.08 -31.58 -4.67
C ASN A 267 1.93 -30.58 -4.64
N VAL A 268 1.70 -29.92 -3.50
CA VAL A 268 0.66 -28.89 -3.34
C VAL A 268 0.91 -27.69 -4.25
N LEU A 269 2.16 -27.21 -4.34
CA LEU A 269 2.52 -26.12 -5.24
C LEU A 269 2.29 -26.50 -6.72
N GLY A 270 2.55 -27.74 -7.09
CA GLY A 270 2.35 -28.26 -8.45
C GLY A 270 0.88 -28.34 -8.87
N MET A 271 -0.06 -28.35 -7.92
CA MET A 271 -1.50 -28.34 -8.20
C MET A 271 -2.03 -26.94 -8.57
N ALA A 272 -1.31 -25.88 -8.22
CA ALA A 272 -1.76 -24.51 -8.42
C ALA A 272 -1.45 -24.00 -9.83
N THR A 273 -2.36 -23.21 -10.39
CA THR A 273 -2.21 -22.64 -11.73
C THR A 273 -1.63 -21.22 -11.76
N SER A 274 -1.39 -20.61 -10.60
CA SER A 274 -0.84 -19.26 -10.53
C SER A 274 0.65 -19.21 -10.82
N ASP A 275 1.10 -18.14 -11.48
CA ASP A 275 2.52 -17.93 -11.80
C ASP A 275 3.43 -17.95 -10.58
N LYS A 276 2.94 -17.44 -9.44
CA LYS A 276 3.68 -17.45 -8.17
C LYS A 276 3.95 -18.87 -7.69
N ALA A 277 2.95 -19.75 -7.79
CA ALA A 277 3.10 -21.13 -7.38
C ALA A 277 4.00 -21.91 -8.34
N ARG A 278 3.81 -21.74 -9.65
CA ARG A 278 4.69 -22.35 -10.67
C ARG A 278 6.15 -21.95 -10.49
N GLU A 279 6.42 -20.66 -10.26
CA GLU A 279 7.79 -20.19 -10.04
C GLU A 279 8.39 -20.76 -8.77
N LYS A 280 7.62 -20.77 -7.68
CA LYS A 280 8.05 -21.33 -6.41
C LYS A 280 8.35 -22.82 -6.57
N TRP A 281 7.47 -23.57 -7.23
CA TRP A 281 7.66 -24.97 -7.56
C TRP A 281 8.96 -25.20 -8.34
N VAL A 282 9.16 -24.49 -9.46
CA VAL A 282 10.39 -24.61 -10.29
C VAL A 282 11.65 -24.39 -9.45
N ARG A 283 11.67 -23.34 -8.63
CA ARG A 283 12.84 -22.99 -7.83
C ARG A 283 13.14 -24.04 -6.77
N GLU A 284 12.14 -24.53 -6.07
CA GLU A 284 12.30 -25.45 -4.95
C GLU A 284 12.54 -26.89 -5.45
N SER A 285 11.86 -27.34 -6.52
CA SER A 285 12.15 -28.62 -7.18
C SER A 285 13.58 -28.67 -7.71
N PHE A 286 14.09 -27.58 -8.28
CA PHE A 286 15.48 -27.53 -8.74
C PHE A 286 16.46 -27.65 -7.58
N LYS A 287 16.20 -26.99 -6.44
CA LYS A 287 17.03 -27.12 -5.23
C LYS A 287 16.97 -28.52 -4.64
N ALA A 288 15.82 -29.18 -4.74
CA ALA A 288 15.62 -30.57 -4.31
C ALA A 288 16.31 -31.61 -5.23
N GLY A 289 16.94 -31.17 -6.33
CA GLY A 289 17.68 -32.04 -7.24
C GLY A 289 16.82 -32.61 -8.38
N GLU A 290 15.57 -32.19 -8.55
CA GLU A 290 14.68 -32.60 -9.66
C GLU A 290 15.06 -31.91 -11.00
N VAL A 291 16.35 -31.89 -11.35
CA VAL A 291 16.91 -31.04 -12.42
C VAL A 291 16.30 -31.34 -13.79
N ASP A 292 16.15 -32.61 -14.16
CA ASP A 292 15.61 -32.99 -15.48
C ASP A 292 14.10 -32.74 -15.59
N LYS A 293 13.36 -33.03 -14.51
CA LYS A 293 11.91 -32.77 -14.42
C LYS A 293 11.61 -31.27 -14.50
N VAL A 294 12.40 -30.44 -13.81
CA VAL A 294 12.28 -28.98 -13.91
C VAL A 294 12.59 -28.49 -15.33
N LYS A 295 13.53 -29.14 -16.02
CA LYS A 295 13.89 -28.79 -17.39
C LYS A 295 12.71 -29.01 -18.33
N GLU A 296 12.12 -30.20 -18.30
CA GLU A 296 10.96 -30.57 -19.12
C GLU A 296 9.77 -29.64 -18.88
N VAL A 297 9.48 -29.34 -17.61
CA VAL A 297 8.40 -28.41 -17.23
C VAL A 297 8.67 -27.00 -17.74
N LEU A 298 9.92 -26.51 -17.66
CA LEU A 298 10.28 -25.19 -18.17
C LEU A 298 10.17 -25.10 -19.69
N GLU A 299 10.59 -26.14 -20.43
CA GLU A 299 10.46 -26.21 -21.89
C GLU A 299 8.97 -26.11 -22.30
N GLY A 300 8.10 -26.87 -21.64
CA GLY A 300 6.66 -26.77 -21.87
C GLY A 300 6.09 -25.38 -21.60
N TYR A 301 6.51 -24.71 -20.53
CA TYR A 301 6.09 -23.33 -20.24
C TYR A 301 6.69 -22.26 -21.15
N ILE A 302 7.82 -22.53 -21.80
CA ILE A 302 8.40 -21.61 -22.79
C ILE A 302 7.64 -21.75 -24.13
N ASP A 303 7.28 -22.98 -24.50
CA ASP A 303 6.53 -23.27 -25.72
C ASP A 303 5.08 -22.78 -25.62
N GLU A 304 4.42 -22.97 -24.47
CA GLU A 304 3.06 -22.50 -24.20
C GLU A 304 3.01 -21.69 -22.88
N PRO A 305 3.41 -20.41 -22.92
CA PRO A 305 3.52 -19.60 -21.71
C PRO A 305 2.15 -19.25 -21.13
N PRO A 306 1.95 -19.44 -19.81
CA PRO A 306 0.69 -19.11 -19.18
C PRO A 306 0.49 -17.60 -18.98
N SER A 307 1.58 -16.84 -18.93
CA SER A 307 1.58 -15.38 -18.91
C SER A 307 2.93 -14.86 -19.35
N ASP A 308 2.96 -13.59 -19.75
CA ASP A 308 4.17 -12.87 -20.14
C ASP A 308 5.16 -12.78 -18.98
N THR A 309 4.60 -12.54 -17.79
CA THR A 309 5.39 -12.49 -16.57
C THR A 309 6.08 -13.82 -16.36
N PHE A 310 5.35 -14.94 -16.44
CA PHE A 310 5.89 -16.28 -16.23
C PHE A 310 6.94 -16.65 -17.28
N LEU A 311 6.68 -16.38 -18.56
CA LEU A 311 7.62 -16.62 -19.66
C LEU A 311 8.99 -16.00 -19.37
N ALA A 312 9.02 -14.72 -18.99
CA ALA A 312 10.26 -14.01 -18.70
C ALA A 312 11.07 -14.66 -17.56
N PHE A 313 10.40 -15.29 -16.60
CA PHE A 313 11.10 -16.09 -15.57
C PHE A 313 11.57 -17.42 -16.11
N ALA A 314 10.73 -18.14 -16.86
CA ALA A 314 11.04 -19.46 -17.37
C ALA A 314 12.27 -19.41 -18.27
N GLU A 315 12.32 -18.48 -19.23
CA GLU A 315 13.46 -18.27 -20.13
C GLU A 315 14.75 -17.91 -19.35
N ASP A 316 14.67 -16.96 -18.41
CA ASP A 316 15.84 -16.55 -17.61
C ASP A 316 16.38 -17.69 -16.75
N PHE A 317 15.49 -18.41 -16.07
CA PHE A 317 15.87 -19.53 -15.22
C PHE A 317 16.45 -20.66 -16.06
N TYR A 318 15.83 -20.99 -17.20
CA TYR A 318 16.28 -22.03 -18.11
C TYR A 318 17.67 -21.71 -18.67
N ALA A 319 17.88 -20.49 -19.19
CA ALA A 319 19.17 -20.05 -19.71
C ALA A 319 20.30 -20.11 -18.65
N ARG A 320 20.01 -19.69 -17.41
CA ARG A 320 21.02 -19.70 -16.34
C ARG A 320 21.35 -21.09 -15.83
N LYS A 321 20.36 -21.99 -15.72
CA LYS A 321 20.56 -23.31 -15.14
C LYS A 321 21.02 -24.37 -16.15
N TYR A 322 20.55 -24.30 -17.40
CA TYR A 322 20.82 -25.33 -18.41
C TYR A 322 21.77 -24.86 -19.52
N HIS A 323 21.89 -23.56 -19.78
CA HIS A 323 22.77 -23.02 -20.83
C HIS A 323 24.02 -22.29 -20.30
N LYS A 324 24.33 -22.42 -19.01
CA LYS A 324 25.50 -21.81 -18.37
C LYS A 324 25.57 -20.28 -18.52
N LYS A 325 24.43 -19.62 -18.81
CA LYS A 325 24.36 -18.16 -18.83
C LYS A 325 24.67 -17.63 -17.42
N ARG A 326 25.68 -16.78 -17.30
CA ARG A 326 26.15 -16.28 -15.99
C ARG A 326 25.29 -15.14 -15.44
N THR A 327 24.71 -14.34 -16.31
CA THR A 327 23.91 -13.15 -15.98
C THR A 327 22.44 -13.35 -16.30
N SER A 328 21.57 -12.66 -15.58
CA SER A 328 20.13 -12.67 -15.88
C SER A 328 19.82 -11.73 -17.05
N ALA A 329 18.67 -11.94 -17.70
CA ALA A 329 18.16 -11.01 -18.73
C ALA A 329 18.07 -9.56 -18.20
N LEU A 330 17.67 -9.40 -16.93
CA LEU A 330 17.66 -8.10 -16.24
C LEU A 330 19.06 -7.47 -16.16
N THR A 331 20.09 -8.25 -15.81
CA THR A 331 21.47 -7.76 -15.73
C THR A 331 22.02 -7.38 -17.10
N ASP A 332 21.73 -8.17 -18.13
CA ASP A 332 22.17 -7.88 -19.49
C ASP A 332 21.52 -6.60 -20.01
N MET A 333 20.22 -6.44 -19.78
CA MET A 333 19.47 -5.24 -20.16
C MET A 333 20.01 -3.99 -19.47
N LEU A 334 20.36 -4.08 -18.18
CA LEU A 334 21.00 -2.98 -17.44
C LEU A 334 22.38 -2.61 -18.01
N ARG A 335 23.19 -3.60 -18.42
CA ARG A 335 24.51 -3.37 -19.00
C ARG A 335 24.46 -2.81 -20.43
N ALA A 336 23.38 -3.09 -21.13
CA ALA A 336 23.08 -2.50 -22.42
C ALA A 336 22.44 -1.09 -22.29
N SER A 337 22.58 -0.44 -21.13
CA SER A 337 22.07 0.92 -20.88
C SER A 337 22.44 1.83 -22.04
N GLN A 338 21.44 2.48 -22.63
CA GLN A 338 21.62 3.36 -23.77
C GLN A 338 22.32 4.66 -23.35
N HIS A 339 22.13 5.08 -22.09
CA HIS A 339 22.68 6.33 -21.57
C HIS A 339 23.31 6.14 -20.20
N THR A 340 24.43 6.80 -19.99
CA THR A 340 25.01 7.06 -18.67
C THR A 340 25.02 8.57 -18.45
N LEU A 341 24.32 9.03 -17.41
CA LEU A 341 24.24 10.46 -17.07
C LEU A 341 24.95 10.76 -15.77
N LEU A 342 25.76 11.81 -15.78
CA LEU A 342 26.29 12.42 -14.57
C LEU A 342 25.20 13.30 -13.96
N ILE A 343 24.69 12.90 -12.79
CA ILE A 343 23.71 13.68 -12.03
C ILE A 343 24.35 14.08 -10.71
N ASP A 344 24.13 15.33 -10.30
CA ASP A 344 24.64 15.82 -9.03
C ASP A 344 24.04 15.01 -7.87
N GLU A 345 24.90 14.54 -6.96
CA GLU A 345 24.54 13.65 -5.85
C GLU A 345 23.47 14.22 -4.91
N SER A 346 23.24 15.54 -4.92
CA SER A 346 22.14 16.15 -4.17
C SER A 346 20.76 15.66 -4.62
N ASN A 347 20.66 15.13 -5.84
CA ASN A 347 19.44 14.55 -6.40
C ASN A 347 19.26 13.07 -6.03
N ASN A 348 20.10 12.48 -5.19
CA ASN A 348 20.03 11.05 -4.83
C ASN A 348 18.69 10.58 -4.22
N GLN A 349 17.86 11.51 -3.74
CA GLN A 349 16.52 11.23 -3.22
C GLN A 349 15.39 11.55 -4.21
N GLN A 350 15.71 12.10 -5.37
CA GLN A 350 14.77 12.49 -6.44
C GLN A 350 15.46 12.32 -7.80
N VAL A 351 16.00 11.12 -8.05
CA VAL A 351 16.89 10.84 -9.18
C VAL A 351 16.22 11.17 -10.51
N GLU A 352 14.95 10.78 -10.67
CA GLU A 352 14.17 11.00 -11.89
C GLU A 352 13.98 12.49 -12.17
N ARG A 353 13.80 13.29 -11.12
CA ARG A 353 13.72 14.75 -11.25
C ARG A 353 15.06 15.35 -11.65
N GLY A 354 16.17 14.85 -11.08
CA GLY A 354 17.51 15.28 -11.46
C GLY A 354 17.81 15.00 -12.93
N VAL A 355 17.43 13.81 -13.42
CA VAL A 355 17.54 13.42 -14.83
C VAL A 355 16.66 14.30 -15.72
N MET A 356 15.40 14.55 -15.36
CA MET A 356 14.52 15.46 -16.12
C MET A 356 15.13 16.87 -16.19
N ALA A 357 15.60 17.43 -15.07
CA ALA A 357 16.22 18.75 -15.04
C ALA A 357 17.51 18.81 -15.87
N HIS A 358 18.28 17.71 -15.93
CA HIS A 358 19.43 17.58 -16.82
C HIS A 358 19.02 17.71 -18.29
N TYR A 359 17.96 17.03 -18.71
CA TYR A 359 17.43 17.12 -20.08
C TYR A 359 16.76 18.47 -20.39
N GLU A 360 16.01 19.04 -19.45
CA GLU A 360 15.39 20.37 -19.60
C GLU A 360 16.42 21.46 -19.81
N ARG A 361 17.58 21.40 -19.14
CA ARG A 361 18.72 22.32 -19.39
C ARG A 361 19.32 22.20 -20.79
N GLN A 362 19.11 21.07 -21.47
CA GLN A 362 19.49 20.87 -22.87
C GLN A 362 18.38 21.27 -23.84
N GLY A 363 17.28 21.84 -23.36
CA GLY A 363 16.13 22.24 -24.17
C GLY A 363 15.17 21.10 -24.51
N LYS A 364 15.33 19.92 -23.90
CA LYS A 364 14.43 18.77 -24.11
C LYS A 364 13.21 18.87 -23.20
N THR A 365 12.10 18.25 -23.60
CA THR A 365 10.89 18.21 -22.77
C THR A 365 10.72 16.84 -22.15
N CYS A 366 10.41 16.77 -20.86
CA CYS A 366 10.27 15.51 -20.14
C CYS A 366 8.96 15.45 -19.33
N TRP A 367 8.42 14.25 -19.18
CA TRP A 367 7.29 13.97 -18.29
C TRP A 367 7.59 12.78 -17.41
N ARG A 368 7.14 12.85 -16.15
CA ARG A 368 7.05 11.66 -15.31
C ARG A 368 5.89 10.79 -15.76
N THR A 369 6.15 9.52 -15.99
CA THR A 369 5.18 8.57 -16.53
C THR A 369 4.91 7.44 -15.55
N GLU A 370 5.89 6.57 -15.34
CA GLU A 370 5.78 5.30 -14.60
C GLU A 370 4.46 4.59 -14.95
N ASN A 371 3.84 3.94 -13.97
CA ASN A 371 2.56 3.24 -14.13
C ASN A 371 1.40 4.21 -14.37
N ARG A 372 1.54 5.47 -13.93
CA ARG A 372 0.43 6.43 -13.88
C ARG A 372 -0.07 6.78 -15.28
N LEU A 373 0.83 7.04 -16.23
CA LEU A 373 0.47 7.35 -17.61
C LEU A 373 -0.41 6.22 -18.19
N TRP A 374 0.06 4.99 -18.10
CA TRP A 374 -0.59 3.84 -18.74
C TRP A 374 -1.89 3.45 -18.06
N LEU A 375 -1.94 3.44 -16.73
CA LEU A 375 -3.16 3.13 -15.99
C LEU A 375 -4.25 4.18 -16.20
N SER A 376 -3.87 5.46 -16.33
CA SER A 376 -4.84 6.53 -16.61
C SER A 376 -5.30 6.51 -18.07
N LEU A 377 -4.40 6.31 -19.03
CA LEU A 377 -4.78 6.13 -20.44
C LEU A 377 -5.71 4.92 -20.60
N PHE A 378 -5.34 3.75 -20.07
CA PHE A 378 -6.17 2.54 -20.12
C PHE A 378 -7.54 2.76 -19.48
N GLY A 379 -7.57 3.28 -18.24
CA GLY A 379 -8.80 3.48 -17.49
C GLY A 379 -9.73 4.51 -18.11
N LEU A 380 -9.20 5.56 -18.76
CA LEU A 380 -9.99 6.57 -19.47
C LEU A 380 -10.49 6.05 -20.82
N THR A 381 -9.65 5.34 -21.58
CA THR A 381 -10.04 4.75 -22.86
C THR A 381 -11.17 3.74 -22.67
N PHE A 382 -11.05 2.84 -21.70
CA PHE A 382 -12.02 1.78 -21.48
C PHE A 382 -13.02 2.08 -20.36
N TRP A 383 -13.20 3.35 -19.99
CA TRP A 383 -14.01 3.72 -18.82
C TRP A 383 -15.40 3.08 -18.83
N ARG A 384 -16.13 3.18 -19.96
CA ARG A 384 -17.45 2.56 -20.14
C ARG A 384 -17.42 1.05 -19.86
N LEU A 385 -16.48 0.34 -20.47
CA LEU A 385 -16.36 -1.11 -20.31
C LEU A 385 -16.02 -1.49 -18.87
N LEU A 386 -15.08 -0.78 -18.25
CA LEU A 386 -14.59 -1.09 -16.91
C LEU A 386 -15.57 -0.74 -15.80
N TYR A 387 -16.40 0.28 -16.00
CA TYR A 387 -17.06 0.95 -14.89
C TYR A 387 -18.55 1.17 -15.08
N GLU A 388 -19.08 0.91 -16.28
CA GLU A 388 -20.50 0.96 -16.63
C GLU A 388 -21.00 -0.42 -17.09
N GLU A 389 -20.21 -1.17 -17.88
CA GLU A 389 -20.57 -2.51 -18.34
C GLU A 389 -20.00 -3.62 -17.45
N ASP A 390 -18.77 -3.49 -16.94
CA ASP A 390 -18.19 -4.43 -15.97
C ASP A 390 -18.74 -4.14 -14.58
N ALA A 391 -19.87 -4.80 -14.31
CA ALA A 391 -20.63 -4.66 -13.09
C ALA A 391 -19.78 -4.84 -11.82
N LEU A 392 -19.92 -3.89 -10.89
CA LEU A 392 -19.55 -4.13 -9.50
C LEU A 392 -20.66 -4.91 -8.82
N VAL A 393 -20.28 -5.90 -8.03
CA VAL A 393 -21.23 -6.71 -7.25
C VAL A 393 -21.75 -5.90 -6.06
N THR A 394 -20.87 -5.12 -5.41
CA THR A 394 -21.26 -4.18 -4.34
C THR A 394 -20.58 -2.84 -4.53
N GLU A 395 -21.10 -1.79 -3.90
CA GLU A 395 -20.49 -0.46 -3.97
C GLU A 395 -19.09 -0.37 -3.31
N PHE A 396 -18.75 -1.36 -2.49
CA PHE A 396 -17.47 -1.50 -1.82
C PHE A 396 -16.41 -2.17 -2.71
N ASP A 397 -16.83 -2.80 -3.82
CA ASP A 397 -15.91 -3.27 -4.84
C ASP A 397 -15.28 -2.07 -5.55
N ARG A 398 -13.96 -1.92 -5.42
CA ARG A 398 -13.23 -0.84 -6.11
C ARG A 398 -12.75 -1.25 -7.50
N ARG A 399 -12.39 -2.52 -7.65
CA ARG A 399 -11.79 -3.06 -8.87
C ARG A 399 -12.82 -3.85 -9.67
N PRO A 400 -12.98 -3.57 -10.98
CA PRO A 400 -13.88 -4.31 -11.85
C PRO A 400 -13.56 -5.81 -11.83
N THR A 401 -14.60 -6.64 -11.93
CA THR A 401 -14.48 -8.10 -11.77
C THR A 401 -13.57 -8.70 -12.83
N SER A 402 -13.69 -8.25 -14.07
CA SER A 402 -12.89 -8.77 -15.17
C SER A 402 -11.39 -8.47 -15.03
N ILE A 403 -11.06 -7.33 -14.40
CA ILE A 403 -9.67 -6.97 -14.07
C ILE A 403 -9.15 -7.80 -12.90
N LYS A 404 -9.99 -8.13 -11.90
CA LYS A 404 -9.59 -9.03 -10.81
C LYS A 404 -9.30 -10.45 -11.33
N GLN A 405 -10.07 -10.90 -12.32
CA GLN A 405 -9.98 -12.23 -12.93
C GLN A 405 -9.00 -12.28 -14.12
N ASN A 406 -8.41 -11.15 -14.50
CA ASN A 406 -7.54 -11.01 -15.67
C ASN A 406 -8.16 -11.54 -16.97
N ASN A 407 -9.46 -11.33 -17.17
CA ASN A 407 -10.22 -11.80 -18.34
C ASN A 407 -10.94 -10.66 -19.10
N PHE A 408 -10.49 -9.41 -18.93
CA PHE A 408 -11.13 -8.22 -19.50
C PHE A 408 -11.25 -8.29 -21.01
N TYR A 409 -10.19 -8.68 -21.72
CA TYR A 409 -10.25 -8.85 -23.17
C TYR A 409 -11.21 -9.97 -23.59
N GLN A 410 -11.14 -11.16 -22.99
CA GLN A 410 -12.05 -12.26 -23.37
C GLN A 410 -13.52 -11.88 -23.13
N LYS A 411 -13.81 -11.12 -22.06
CA LYS A 411 -15.16 -10.69 -21.72
C LYS A 411 -15.71 -9.63 -22.69
N PHE A 412 -14.87 -8.71 -23.16
CA PHE A 412 -15.29 -7.54 -23.95
C PHE A 412 -14.62 -7.45 -25.32
N GLU A 413 -14.17 -8.56 -25.89
CA GLU A 413 -13.34 -8.59 -27.10
C GLU A 413 -13.91 -7.74 -28.24
N LEU A 414 -15.17 -7.99 -28.61
CA LEU A 414 -15.83 -7.24 -29.68
C LEU A 414 -15.88 -5.74 -29.39
N HIS A 415 -16.28 -5.34 -28.18
CA HIS A 415 -16.37 -3.92 -27.81
C HIS A 415 -15.00 -3.24 -27.74
N ILE A 416 -13.96 -3.96 -27.33
CA ILE A 416 -12.59 -3.44 -27.27
C ILE A 416 -12.06 -3.23 -28.69
N GLU A 417 -12.19 -4.22 -29.57
CA GLU A 417 -11.69 -4.11 -30.94
C GLU A 417 -12.46 -3.06 -31.74
N ASP A 418 -13.80 -2.98 -31.60
CA ASP A 418 -14.61 -1.95 -32.24
C ASP A 418 -14.20 -0.53 -31.78
N LEU A 419 -13.99 -0.35 -30.47
CA LEU A 419 -13.56 0.93 -29.91
C LEU A 419 -12.16 1.31 -30.42
N LEU A 420 -11.20 0.38 -30.37
CA LEU A 420 -9.84 0.65 -30.82
C LEU A 420 -9.78 0.91 -32.33
N ALA A 421 -10.58 0.21 -33.13
CA ALA A 421 -10.69 0.42 -34.58
C ALA A 421 -11.35 1.77 -34.94
N SER A 422 -12.18 2.32 -34.04
CA SER A 422 -12.79 3.65 -34.25
C SER A 422 -11.78 4.80 -34.18
N PHE A 423 -10.60 4.58 -33.60
CA PHE A 423 -9.54 5.59 -33.54
C PHE A 423 -8.73 5.58 -34.83
N THR A 424 -9.20 6.31 -35.85
CA THR A 424 -8.56 6.40 -37.17
C THR A 424 -7.37 7.35 -37.19
N ASN A 425 -7.35 8.32 -36.28
CA ASN A 425 -6.30 9.31 -36.14
C ASN A 425 -6.07 9.68 -34.66
N LYS A 426 -4.98 10.41 -34.38
CA LYS A 426 -4.56 10.80 -33.02
C LYS A 426 -5.62 11.62 -32.29
N GLU A 427 -6.36 12.46 -33.01
CA GLU A 427 -7.38 13.33 -32.44
C GLU A 427 -8.62 12.56 -31.99
N ASP A 428 -8.97 11.45 -32.65
CA ASP A 428 -10.07 10.57 -32.20
C ASP A 428 -9.80 10.03 -30.78
N LEU A 429 -8.60 9.47 -30.56
CA LEU A 429 -8.19 8.97 -29.25
C LEU A 429 -8.09 10.11 -28.23
N ALA A 430 -7.49 11.24 -28.61
CA ALA A 430 -7.33 12.38 -27.71
C ALA A 430 -8.68 12.97 -27.27
N ALA A 431 -9.63 13.12 -28.20
CA ALA A 431 -10.99 13.59 -27.92
C ALA A 431 -11.75 12.62 -27.02
N HIS A 432 -11.65 11.30 -27.27
CA HIS A 432 -12.25 10.26 -26.43
C HIS A 432 -11.74 10.33 -24.98
N VAL A 433 -10.42 10.37 -24.80
CA VAL A 433 -9.80 10.44 -23.47
C VAL A 433 -10.16 11.75 -22.75
N ARG A 434 -10.13 12.89 -23.43
CA ARG A 434 -10.54 14.18 -22.84
C ARG A 434 -12.01 14.17 -22.42
N LYS A 435 -12.90 13.61 -23.25
CA LYS A 435 -14.33 13.48 -22.95
C LYS A 435 -14.54 12.60 -21.71
N ALA A 436 -13.88 11.44 -21.64
CA ALA A 436 -13.96 10.56 -20.48
C ALA A 436 -13.42 11.25 -19.21
N ALA A 437 -12.28 11.93 -19.30
CA ALA A 437 -11.70 12.66 -18.17
C ALA A 437 -12.63 13.77 -17.66
N ALA A 438 -13.24 14.55 -18.56
CA ALA A 438 -14.18 15.60 -18.19
C ALA A 438 -15.47 15.06 -17.57
N ALA A 439 -16.04 14.00 -18.14
CA ALA A 439 -17.29 13.41 -17.68
C ALA A 439 -17.17 12.67 -16.33
N HIS A 440 -15.96 12.23 -15.96
CA HIS A 440 -15.74 11.35 -14.82
C HIS A 440 -14.74 11.87 -13.80
N TYR A 441 -14.24 13.10 -13.95
CA TYR A 441 -13.27 13.70 -13.04
C TYR A 441 -13.71 13.58 -11.57
N GLY A 442 -12.83 13.06 -10.73
CA GLY A 442 -13.09 12.89 -9.29
C GLY A 442 -13.92 11.66 -8.91
N LYS A 443 -14.50 10.91 -9.88
CA LYS A 443 -15.20 9.65 -9.59
C LYS A 443 -14.23 8.61 -9.04
N VAL A 444 -14.67 7.83 -8.05
CA VAL A 444 -13.85 6.77 -7.45
C VAL A 444 -13.52 5.72 -8.50
N ASN A 445 -12.27 5.25 -8.53
CA ASN A 445 -11.82 4.14 -9.36
C ASN A 445 -10.62 3.42 -8.68
N SER A 446 -10.20 2.27 -9.20
CA SER A 446 -9.09 1.46 -8.63
C SER A 446 -7.81 1.43 -9.46
N MET A 447 -7.78 2.14 -10.58
CA MET A 447 -6.67 2.10 -11.53
C MET A 447 -5.71 3.27 -11.33
N PHE A 448 -6.24 4.48 -11.14
CA PHE A 448 -5.42 5.69 -11.05
C PHE A 448 -6.01 6.73 -10.11
N MET A 449 -5.14 7.63 -9.64
CA MET A 449 -5.56 8.79 -8.86
C MET A 449 -5.74 10.01 -9.76
N TRP A 450 -6.87 10.70 -9.59
CA TRP A 450 -7.14 11.96 -10.30
C TRP A 450 -6.13 13.04 -9.89
N SER A 451 -5.72 13.86 -10.87
CA SER A 451 -5.13 15.17 -10.62
C SER A 451 -5.49 16.13 -11.74
N SER A 452 -5.35 17.43 -11.51
CA SER A 452 -5.54 18.46 -12.54
C SER A 452 -4.62 18.27 -13.77
N LYS A 453 -3.41 17.73 -13.54
CA LYS A 453 -2.40 17.44 -14.57
C LYS A 453 -2.41 16.01 -15.14
N ILE A 454 -3.51 15.27 -14.99
CA ILE A 454 -3.54 13.86 -15.43
C ILE A 454 -3.44 13.72 -16.95
N LEU A 455 -3.93 14.71 -17.70
CA LEU A 455 -3.93 14.69 -19.16
C LEU A 455 -2.61 15.11 -19.78
N ASP A 456 -1.76 15.89 -19.09
CA ASP A 456 -0.51 16.42 -19.63
C ASP A 456 0.39 15.33 -20.26
N PRO A 457 0.77 14.24 -19.55
CA PRO A 457 1.60 13.20 -20.15
C PRO A 457 0.84 12.36 -21.19
N ILE A 458 -0.48 12.20 -21.05
CA ILE A 458 -1.30 11.46 -22.03
C ILE A 458 -1.35 12.20 -23.36
N GLN A 459 -1.57 13.52 -23.31
CA GLN A 459 -1.64 14.35 -24.50
C GLN A 459 -0.28 14.46 -25.18
N ALA A 460 0.81 14.54 -24.43
CA ALA A 460 2.16 14.46 -24.97
C ALA A 460 2.40 13.12 -25.70
N LEU A 461 2.02 11.99 -25.08
CA LEU A 461 2.11 10.67 -25.69
C LEU A 461 1.31 10.59 -27.00
N ILE A 462 0.05 11.02 -27.02
CA ILE A 462 -0.80 10.93 -28.22
C ILE A 462 -0.29 11.85 -29.33
N THR A 463 0.18 13.05 -28.97
CA THR A 463 0.66 14.04 -29.95
C THR A 463 1.94 13.56 -30.63
N HIS A 464 2.93 13.12 -29.83
CA HIS A 464 4.28 12.84 -30.32
C HIS A 464 4.55 11.35 -30.59
N GLY A 465 3.77 10.44 -30.01
CA GLY A 465 3.89 9.00 -30.24
C GLY A 465 3.12 8.53 -31.47
N GLU A 466 3.26 7.26 -31.83
CA GLU A 466 2.54 6.66 -32.97
C GLU A 466 1.22 6.02 -32.52
N LEU A 467 0.12 6.33 -33.21
CA LEU A 467 -1.22 5.88 -32.82
C LEU A 467 -1.34 4.35 -32.82
N THR A 468 -0.82 3.70 -33.85
CA THR A 468 -0.86 2.24 -34.00
C THR A 468 -0.08 1.54 -32.88
N VAL A 469 1.04 2.11 -32.46
CA VAL A 469 1.87 1.63 -31.34
C VAL A 469 1.10 1.76 -30.02
N ILE A 470 0.47 2.91 -29.76
CA ILE A 470 -0.36 3.15 -28.56
C ILE A 470 -1.54 2.16 -28.49
N ILE A 471 -2.27 1.98 -29.60
CA ILE A 471 -3.39 1.03 -29.69
C ILE A 471 -2.92 -0.40 -29.44
N THR A 472 -1.76 -0.78 -30.00
CA THR A 472 -1.19 -2.12 -29.80
C THR A 472 -0.91 -2.39 -28.33
N LEU A 473 -0.31 -1.43 -27.62
CA LEU A 473 -0.05 -1.59 -26.18
C LEU A 473 -1.35 -1.60 -25.35
N LEU A 474 -2.34 -0.78 -25.68
CA LEU A 474 -3.66 -0.82 -25.01
C LEU A 474 -4.34 -2.18 -25.17
N ARG A 475 -4.23 -2.80 -26.36
CA ARG A 475 -4.72 -4.16 -26.61
C ARG A 475 -3.94 -5.20 -25.80
N MET A 476 -2.61 -5.10 -25.73
CA MET A 476 -1.79 -5.97 -24.89
C MET A 476 -2.20 -5.86 -23.41
N MET A 477 -2.36 -4.64 -22.90
CA MET A 477 -2.84 -4.39 -21.54
C MET A 477 -4.25 -4.96 -21.30
N ALA A 478 -5.14 -4.92 -22.30
CA ALA A 478 -6.48 -5.50 -22.16
C ALA A 478 -6.44 -7.03 -22.05
N ARG A 479 -5.52 -7.68 -22.79
CA ARG A 479 -5.33 -9.14 -22.81
C ARG A 479 -4.68 -9.68 -21.53
N ASP A 480 -3.68 -8.97 -21.00
CA ASP A 480 -3.00 -9.38 -19.77
C ASP A 480 -2.71 -8.17 -18.86
N PHE A 481 -3.78 -7.64 -18.26
CA PHE A 481 -3.68 -6.50 -17.36
C PHE A 481 -2.87 -6.83 -16.10
N ALA A 482 -2.94 -8.08 -15.61
CA ALA A 482 -2.23 -8.49 -14.41
C ALA A 482 -0.71 -8.35 -14.56
N SER A 483 -0.15 -8.71 -15.72
CA SER A 483 1.26 -8.52 -16.05
C SER A 483 1.61 -7.08 -16.40
N LEU A 484 0.68 -6.33 -17.01
CA LEU A 484 0.92 -4.97 -17.55
C LEU A 484 0.22 -3.84 -16.77
N LYS A 485 0.03 -4.03 -15.46
CA LYS A 485 -0.47 -2.96 -14.57
C LYS A 485 0.64 -2.12 -13.94
N ASP A 486 1.89 -2.60 -13.99
CA ASP A 486 3.03 -1.92 -13.40
C ASP A 486 4.36 -2.22 -14.12
N GLY A 487 5.45 -1.60 -13.69
CA GLY A 487 6.79 -1.79 -14.27
C GLY A 487 7.06 -0.91 -15.49
N PHE A 488 6.22 0.07 -15.78
CA PHE A 488 6.47 0.98 -16.90
C PHE A 488 7.60 1.98 -16.59
N PRO A 489 8.34 2.46 -17.60
CA PRO A 489 9.47 3.37 -17.44
C PRO A 489 9.13 4.67 -16.69
N ASP A 490 10.09 5.13 -15.90
CA ASP A 490 9.95 6.30 -15.01
C ASP A 490 9.58 7.59 -15.73
N ILE A 491 10.22 7.84 -16.89
CA ILE A 491 10.05 9.08 -17.64
C ILE A 491 9.81 8.82 -19.13
N MET A 492 9.23 9.84 -19.76
CA MET A 492 9.11 9.99 -21.20
C MET A 492 9.80 11.28 -21.61
N VAL A 493 10.63 11.22 -22.65
CA VAL A 493 11.44 12.34 -23.15
C VAL A 493 11.07 12.61 -24.60
N LEU A 494 10.83 13.88 -24.90
CA LEU A 494 10.70 14.39 -26.25
C LEU A 494 11.99 15.12 -26.65
N ASP A 495 12.58 14.63 -27.73
CA ASP A 495 13.81 15.12 -28.35
C ASP A 495 13.57 15.14 -29.87
N ASP A 496 14.41 14.47 -30.67
CA ASP A 496 14.15 14.19 -32.09
C ASP A 496 12.96 13.23 -32.32
N GLY A 497 12.51 12.58 -31.26
CA GLY A 497 11.38 11.67 -31.22
C GLY A 497 10.95 11.39 -29.78
N LEU A 498 9.83 10.68 -29.61
CA LEU A 498 9.34 10.28 -28.30
C LEU A 498 10.01 8.97 -27.87
N ARG A 499 10.66 8.98 -26.71
CA ARG A 499 11.24 7.78 -26.10
C ARG A 499 10.91 7.68 -24.61
N PHE A 500 11.05 6.48 -24.07
CA PHE A 500 10.87 6.19 -22.65
C PHE A 500 12.18 5.75 -22.01
N GLU A 501 12.40 6.17 -20.77
CA GLU A 501 13.62 5.81 -20.04
C GLU A 501 13.29 5.32 -18.63
N GLU A 502 13.80 4.14 -18.32
CA GLU A 502 13.85 3.60 -16.96
C GLU A 502 15.16 4.05 -16.32
N ILE A 503 15.09 4.71 -15.17
CA ILE A 503 16.23 5.36 -14.53
C ILE A 503 16.79 4.44 -13.45
N LYS A 504 18.12 4.26 -13.43
CA LYS A 504 18.80 3.42 -12.45
C LYS A 504 19.93 4.17 -11.78
N ALA A 505 19.78 4.43 -10.48
CA ALA A 505 20.86 4.96 -9.67
C ALA A 505 21.89 3.87 -9.31
N PRO A 506 23.12 4.24 -8.90
CA PRO A 506 24.11 3.30 -8.41
C PRO A 506 23.56 2.43 -7.27
N GLY A 507 23.58 1.12 -7.47
CA GLY A 507 23.04 0.12 -6.53
C GLY A 507 21.61 -0.34 -6.83
N ASP A 508 20.89 0.33 -7.74
CA ASP A 508 19.57 -0.10 -8.17
C ASP A 508 19.63 -1.29 -9.14
N GLN A 509 18.61 -2.13 -9.09
CA GLN A 509 18.44 -3.27 -9.99
C GLN A 509 17.10 -3.16 -10.73
N LEU A 510 17.08 -3.63 -11.98
CA LEU A 510 15.81 -3.83 -12.69
C LEU A 510 15.00 -4.94 -12.02
N ARG A 511 13.69 -4.72 -11.97
CA ARG A 511 12.72 -5.71 -11.47
C ARG A 511 12.08 -6.45 -12.63
N ARG A 512 11.55 -7.65 -12.37
CA ARG A 512 10.95 -8.49 -13.42
C ARG A 512 9.73 -7.86 -14.10
N ASN A 513 8.86 -7.22 -13.34
CA ASN A 513 7.74 -6.49 -13.93
C ASN A 513 8.22 -5.33 -14.83
N GLN A 514 9.35 -4.69 -14.51
CA GLN A 514 9.96 -3.69 -15.39
C GLN A 514 10.45 -4.31 -16.70
N LEU A 515 11.10 -5.47 -16.64
CA LEU A 515 11.51 -6.20 -17.85
C LEU A 515 10.33 -6.52 -18.76
N VAL A 516 9.25 -7.06 -18.20
CA VAL A 516 8.04 -7.44 -18.96
C VAL A 516 7.44 -6.21 -19.64
N SER A 517 7.21 -5.13 -18.89
CA SER A 517 6.61 -3.91 -19.45
C SER A 517 7.51 -3.23 -20.48
N ILE A 518 8.84 -3.16 -20.25
CA ILE A 518 9.80 -2.65 -21.24
C ILE A 518 9.76 -3.49 -22.52
N GLN A 519 9.80 -4.82 -22.42
CA GLN A 519 9.76 -5.73 -23.57
C GLN A 519 8.45 -5.59 -24.35
N ARG A 520 7.30 -5.49 -23.66
CA ARG A 520 6.00 -5.31 -24.32
C ARG A 520 5.86 -3.94 -24.97
N MET A 521 6.41 -2.89 -24.37
CA MET A 521 6.50 -1.58 -25.01
C MET A 521 7.37 -1.61 -26.28
N GLN A 522 8.55 -2.23 -26.23
CA GLN A 522 9.44 -2.38 -27.38
C GLN A 522 8.78 -3.20 -28.51
N GLN A 523 8.09 -4.29 -28.16
CA GLN A 523 7.34 -5.09 -29.14
C GLN A 523 6.15 -4.35 -29.75
N ALA A 524 5.48 -3.48 -28.99
CA ALA A 524 4.45 -2.60 -29.54
C ALA A 524 5.03 -1.56 -30.50
N GLY A 525 6.32 -1.23 -30.37
CA GLY A 525 7.06 -0.31 -31.23
C GLY A 525 7.56 0.97 -30.54
N PHE A 526 7.52 1.07 -29.21
CA PHE A 526 8.09 2.21 -28.49
C PHE A 526 9.62 2.12 -28.40
N ASP A 527 10.28 3.27 -28.53
CA ASP A 527 11.68 3.40 -28.13
C ASP A 527 11.77 3.47 -26.60
N VAL A 528 12.37 2.44 -26.00
CA VAL A 528 12.50 2.29 -24.56
C VAL A 528 13.93 1.94 -24.21
N GLY A 529 14.55 2.79 -23.39
CA GLY A 529 15.91 2.67 -22.92
C GLY A 529 16.03 2.58 -21.41
N ILE A 530 17.24 2.29 -20.96
CA ILE A 530 17.64 2.43 -19.56
C ILE A 530 18.70 3.52 -19.48
N THR A 531 18.51 4.41 -18.53
CA THR A 531 19.41 5.50 -18.21
C THR A 531 20.07 5.22 -16.86
N ALA A 532 21.35 4.84 -16.92
CA ALA A 532 22.17 4.68 -15.73
C ALA A 532 22.62 6.07 -15.23
N VAL A 533 22.49 6.30 -13.93
CA VAL A 533 22.98 7.51 -13.28
C VAL A 533 24.29 7.22 -12.60
N GLU A 534 25.26 8.09 -12.82
CA GLU A 534 26.49 8.16 -12.04
C GLU A 534 26.45 9.44 -11.21
N TRP A 535 26.72 9.28 -9.91
CA TRP A 535 26.78 10.41 -9.00
C TRP A 535 28.09 11.16 -9.21
N TYR A 536 27.99 12.46 -9.40
CA TYR A 536 29.11 13.37 -9.22
C TYR A 536 28.69 14.48 -8.26
N ARG A 537 29.67 15.24 -7.76
CA ARG A 537 29.40 16.47 -7.02
C ARG A 537 29.78 17.63 -7.92
N ASP A 538 28.79 18.38 -8.37
CA ASP A 538 29.01 19.59 -9.15
C ASP A 538 29.62 20.66 -8.24
N PRO A 539 30.85 21.12 -8.52
CA PRO A 539 31.50 22.13 -7.70
C PRO A 539 30.73 23.46 -7.70
N ASN A 540 29.92 23.73 -8.73
CA ASN A 540 29.15 24.96 -8.85
C ASN A 540 27.70 24.83 -8.36
N GLN A 541 27.27 23.64 -7.90
CA GLN A 541 25.93 23.45 -7.36
C GLN A 541 25.71 24.43 -6.20
N PRO A 542 24.68 25.30 -6.26
CA PRO A 542 24.34 26.13 -5.12
C PRO A 542 23.80 25.27 -3.98
N TYR A 543 24.30 25.52 -2.77
CA TYR A 543 23.78 24.96 -1.53
C TYR A 543 23.23 26.11 -0.69
N VAL A 544 22.04 25.95 -0.11
CA VAL A 544 21.51 26.89 0.88
C VAL A 544 21.44 26.16 2.20
N VAL A 545 22.34 26.53 3.12
CA VAL A 545 22.38 26.00 4.48
C VAL A 545 21.39 26.79 5.31
N VAL A 546 20.41 26.09 5.87
CA VAL A 546 19.30 26.67 6.61
C VAL A 546 19.35 26.15 8.04
N ASP A 547 19.03 27.04 8.95
CA ASP A 547 18.70 26.71 10.33
C ASP A 547 17.47 27.54 10.73
N ILE A 548 16.65 27.00 11.64
CA ILE A 548 15.45 27.68 12.13
C ILE A 548 15.33 27.55 13.65
N GLU A 549 14.74 28.59 14.25
CA GLU A 549 14.21 28.50 15.60
C GLU A 549 12.70 28.37 15.56
N THR A 550 12.13 27.66 16.53
CA THR A 550 10.72 27.26 16.49
C THR A 550 10.05 27.33 17.86
N THR A 551 8.72 27.41 17.85
CA THR A 551 7.88 27.38 19.07
C THR A 551 7.78 25.99 19.74
N GLY A 552 8.50 24.98 19.25
CA GLY A 552 8.51 23.60 19.78
C GLY A 552 8.95 22.56 18.73
N GLY A 553 9.01 21.27 19.09
CA GLY A 553 9.73 20.27 18.29
C GLY A 553 8.98 19.57 17.14
N ASN A 554 7.72 19.93 16.84
CA ASN A 554 6.91 19.24 15.83
C ASN A 554 6.27 20.22 14.83
N SER A 555 6.64 20.11 13.55
CA SER A 555 6.20 21.04 12.50
C SER A 555 4.68 21.10 12.29
N SER A 556 3.95 20.00 12.49
CA SER A 556 2.49 19.97 12.35
C SER A 556 1.80 20.92 13.34
N ASN A 557 2.33 20.99 14.56
CA ASN A 557 1.70 21.68 15.69
C ASN A 557 2.43 22.93 16.14
N HIS A 558 3.61 23.24 15.60
CA HIS A 558 4.44 24.39 15.97
C HIS A 558 4.80 25.23 14.73
N ARG A 559 5.32 26.42 14.99
CA ARG A 559 5.63 27.48 14.01
C ARG A 559 7.07 27.96 14.14
N VAL A 560 7.61 28.49 13.04
CA VAL A 560 8.94 29.11 12.94
C VAL A 560 8.96 30.48 13.63
N THR A 561 10.02 30.79 14.36
CA THR A 561 10.24 32.08 15.06
C THR A 561 11.45 32.85 14.54
N GLU A 562 12.42 32.17 13.93
CA GLU A 562 13.57 32.76 13.25
C GLU A 562 14.01 31.83 12.12
N ILE A 563 14.54 32.40 11.05
CA ILE A 563 15.18 31.67 9.95
C ILE A 563 16.53 32.31 9.63
N GLY A 564 17.55 31.46 9.46
CA GLY A 564 18.86 31.84 8.98
C GLY A 564 19.23 31.00 7.76
N MET A 565 19.70 31.63 6.69
CA MET A 565 20.09 30.95 5.46
C MET A 565 21.44 31.47 4.95
N VAL A 566 22.31 30.57 4.53
CA VAL A 566 23.63 30.85 3.96
C VAL A 566 23.72 30.17 2.60
N LYS A 567 23.90 30.95 1.53
CA LYS A 567 24.05 30.43 0.18
C LYS A 567 25.53 30.26 -0.15
N LEU A 568 25.89 29.04 -0.54
CA LEU A 568 27.23 28.60 -0.92
C LEU A 568 27.26 28.24 -2.40
N VAL A 569 28.32 28.65 -3.10
CA VAL A 569 28.70 28.16 -4.43
C VAL A 569 30.21 27.92 -4.43
N ALA A 570 30.66 26.76 -4.93
CA ALA A 570 32.08 26.39 -4.91
C ALA A 570 32.74 26.54 -3.52
N GLY A 571 31.99 26.16 -2.47
CA GLY A 571 32.42 26.25 -1.07
C GLY A 571 32.51 27.66 -0.50
N LYS A 572 32.16 28.70 -1.26
CA LYS A 572 32.21 30.10 -0.82
C LYS A 572 30.81 30.63 -0.53
N VAL A 573 30.68 31.37 0.56
CA VAL A 573 29.44 32.12 0.87
C VAL A 573 29.28 33.22 -0.17
N ILE A 574 28.19 33.17 -0.92
CA ILE A 574 27.84 34.18 -1.92
C ILE A 574 26.69 35.08 -1.48
N ASP A 575 25.86 34.63 -0.54
CA ASP A 575 24.73 35.42 -0.03
C ASP A 575 24.25 34.88 1.34
N THR A 576 23.58 35.71 2.13
CA THR A 576 22.98 35.34 3.43
C THR A 576 21.64 36.03 3.64
N TYR A 577 20.72 35.33 4.32
CA TYR A 577 19.41 35.85 4.69
C TYR A 577 19.11 35.52 6.15
N GLU A 578 18.52 36.46 6.89
CA GLU A 578 18.09 36.28 8.28
C GLU A 578 16.78 37.04 8.50
N SER A 579 15.83 36.42 9.20
CA SER A 579 14.60 37.10 9.65
C SER A 579 14.08 36.48 10.93
N LEU A 580 13.66 37.33 11.87
CA LEU A 580 12.66 36.93 12.86
C LEU A 580 11.33 36.72 12.17
N VAL A 581 10.50 35.83 12.72
CA VAL A 581 9.18 35.50 12.17
C VAL A 581 8.17 35.56 13.29
N ASN A 582 7.08 36.29 13.07
CA ASN A 582 5.93 36.25 13.96
C ASN A 582 5.21 34.90 13.78
N PRO A 583 5.22 34.01 14.80
CA PRO A 583 4.65 32.67 14.68
C PRO A 583 3.12 32.66 14.83
N GLU A 584 2.50 33.82 15.09
CA GLU A 584 1.08 34.01 15.38
C GLU A 584 0.58 33.14 16.55
N ARG A 585 1.47 32.91 17.53
CA ARG A 585 1.19 32.10 18.71
C ARG A 585 2.16 32.40 19.83
N PHE A 586 1.78 31.99 21.03
CA PHE A 586 2.63 32.09 22.20
C PHE A 586 3.86 31.17 22.11
N ILE A 587 5.05 31.75 22.38
CA ILE A 587 6.31 31.04 22.57
C ILE A 587 6.45 30.65 24.05
N PRO A 588 6.52 29.35 24.39
CA PRO A 588 6.69 28.90 25.78
C PRO A 588 8.01 29.38 26.40
N SER A 589 8.02 29.68 27.70
CA SER A 589 9.22 30.19 28.39
C SER A 589 10.41 29.22 28.36
N SER A 590 10.18 27.91 28.22
CA SER A 590 11.25 26.92 28.02
C SER A 590 11.98 27.12 26.69
N ILE A 591 11.25 27.47 25.63
CA ILE A 591 11.80 27.78 24.30
C ILE A 591 12.53 29.11 24.35
N THR A 592 11.93 30.16 24.93
CA THR A 592 12.61 31.46 25.08
C THR A 592 13.92 31.36 25.86
N ARG A 593 14.02 30.49 26.87
CA ARG A 593 15.30 30.24 27.57
C ARG A 593 16.33 29.51 26.72
N LEU A 594 15.88 28.68 25.77
CA LEU A 594 16.75 27.92 24.88
C LEU A 594 17.29 28.81 23.75
N THR A 595 16.40 29.56 23.10
CA THR A 595 16.70 30.30 21.86
C THR A 595 16.98 31.79 22.10
N GLY A 596 16.61 32.31 23.26
CA GLY A 596 16.66 33.75 23.55
C GLY A 596 15.56 34.57 22.87
N ILE A 597 14.70 33.96 22.05
CA ILE A 597 13.62 34.66 21.32
C ILE A 597 12.39 34.79 22.21
N SER A 598 12.04 36.02 22.57
CA SER A 598 10.85 36.34 23.37
C SER A 598 9.62 36.62 22.50
N ASN A 599 8.43 36.54 23.10
CA ASN A 599 7.19 36.94 22.43
C ASN A 599 7.24 38.41 21.96
N ASP A 600 7.90 39.29 22.72
CA ASP A 600 8.02 40.72 22.38
C ASP A 600 8.91 40.93 21.15
N MET A 601 9.98 40.14 20.99
CA MET A 601 10.88 40.25 19.83
C MET A 601 10.18 39.93 18.50
N VAL A 602 9.23 38.99 18.52
CA VAL A 602 8.55 38.52 17.31
C VAL A 602 7.20 39.20 17.09
N ALA A 603 6.74 40.06 18.01
CA ALA A 603 5.43 40.68 17.92
C ALA A 603 5.26 41.52 16.64
N ASP A 604 6.29 42.31 16.32
CA ASP A 604 6.32 43.18 15.13
C ASP A 604 7.16 42.60 13.97
N ALA A 605 7.62 41.34 14.10
CA ALA A 605 8.34 40.63 13.05
C ALA A 605 7.38 40.25 11.89
N PRO A 606 7.88 40.06 10.66
CA PRO A 606 7.04 39.67 9.54
C PRO A 606 6.40 38.29 9.78
N LEU A 607 5.20 38.10 9.25
CA LEU A 607 4.55 36.80 9.15
C LEU A 607 5.30 35.92 8.13
N PHE A 608 5.22 34.61 8.28
CA PHE A 608 5.80 33.69 7.30
C PHE A 608 5.28 33.96 5.86
N SER A 609 4.00 34.31 5.72
CA SER A 609 3.39 34.67 4.43
C SER A 609 4.03 35.88 3.75
N GLN A 610 4.66 36.78 4.52
CA GLN A 610 5.32 37.98 3.99
C GLN A 610 6.76 37.71 3.52
N ILE A 611 7.38 36.62 3.99
CA ILE A 611 8.75 36.23 3.63
C ILE A 611 8.82 34.96 2.77
N ALA A 612 7.70 34.29 2.51
CA ALA A 612 7.66 33.04 1.77
C ALA A 612 8.27 33.16 0.37
N ASP A 613 7.98 34.25 -0.35
CA ASP A 613 8.53 34.50 -1.69
C ASP A 613 10.05 34.72 -1.66
N ASP A 614 10.56 35.36 -0.61
CA ASP A 614 12.00 35.57 -0.45
C ASP A 614 12.71 34.25 -0.17
N ILE A 615 12.14 33.40 0.68
CA ILE A 615 12.66 32.05 0.96
C ILE A 615 12.65 31.19 -0.30
N ASP A 616 11.55 31.22 -1.07
CA ASP A 616 11.42 30.43 -2.29
C ASP A 616 12.48 30.84 -3.32
N LYS A 617 12.66 32.14 -3.56
CA LYS A 617 13.69 32.70 -4.44
C LYS A 617 15.11 32.40 -3.95
N PHE A 618 15.38 32.59 -2.66
CA PHE A 618 16.71 32.38 -2.09
C PHE A 618 17.18 30.93 -2.24
N THR A 619 16.24 30.00 -2.03
CA THR A 619 16.46 28.55 -2.13
C THR A 619 16.25 27.99 -3.54
N GLN A 620 15.90 28.80 -4.53
CA GLN A 620 15.67 28.35 -5.90
C GLN A 620 16.97 27.79 -6.52
N ASP A 621 16.83 26.68 -7.24
CA ASP A 621 17.90 25.94 -7.91
C ASP A 621 19.07 25.52 -7.00
N ALA A 622 18.84 25.53 -5.68
CA ALA A 622 19.81 25.16 -4.67
C ALA A 622 19.39 23.89 -3.92
N VAL A 623 20.39 23.22 -3.36
CA VAL A 623 20.21 22.10 -2.42
C VAL A 623 19.92 22.70 -1.05
N PHE A 624 18.81 22.31 -0.43
CA PHE A 624 18.50 22.68 0.94
C PHE A 624 19.37 21.84 1.89
N VAL A 625 20.27 22.49 2.62
CA VAL A 625 21.18 21.86 3.57
C VAL A 625 20.79 22.25 4.98
N ALA A 626 20.85 21.33 5.93
CA ALA A 626 20.73 21.68 7.35
C ALA A 626 21.38 20.63 8.25
N HIS A 627 21.67 21.02 9.50
CA HIS A 627 22.24 20.15 10.51
C HIS A 627 21.13 19.35 11.22
N ASN A 628 20.76 18.21 10.62
CA ASN A 628 19.50 17.46 10.84
C ASN A 628 18.35 17.90 9.92
N VAL A 629 18.62 17.87 8.61
CA VAL A 629 17.75 18.43 7.55
C VAL A 629 16.26 18.11 7.60
N ASN A 630 15.84 16.98 8.15
CA ASN A 630 14.41 16.64 8.22
C ASN A 630 13.64 17.55 9.17
N PHE A 631 14.31 18.13 10.18
CA PHE A 631 13.71 19.07 11.11
C PHE A 631 13.38 20.38 10.40
N ASP A 632 14.40 21.11 9.96
CA ASP A 632 14.28 22.44 9.35
C ASP A 632 13.41 22.40 8.08
N TYR A 633 13.71 21.46 7.19
CA TYR A 633 12.94 21.28 5.96
C TYR A 633 11.47 20.92 6.24
N GLY A 634 11.22 20.15 7.31
CA GLY A 634 9.87 19.76 7.72
C GLY A 634 9.03 20.95 8.18
N PHE A 635 9.62 21.89 8.90
CA PHE A 635 8.97 23.14 9.31
C PHE A 635 8.73 24.07 8.13
N ILE A 636 9.76 24.35 7.31
CA ILE A 636 9.61 25.21 6.13
C ILE A 636 8.54 24.65 5.19
N LYS A 637 8.60 23.36 4.87
CA LYS A 637 7.57 22.71 4.04
C LYS A 637 6.17 22.84 4.63
N GLN A 638 6.03 22.74 5.95
CA GLN A 638 4.73 22.86 6.61
C GLN A 638 4.21 24.31 6.60
N GLU A 639 5.09 25.31 6.75
CA GLU A 639 4.70 26.72 6.62
C GLU A 639 4.24 27.04 5.19
N PHE A 640 4.95 26.59 4.15
CA PHE A 640 4.49 26.71 2.76
C PHE A 640 3.16 25.98 2.51
N ALA A 641 2.99 24.78 3.08
CA ALA A 641 1.74 24.03 2.95
C ALA A 641 0.54 24.75 3.58
N ARG A 642 0.74 25.54 4.65
CA ARG A 642 -0.32 26.40 5.24
C ARG A 642 -0.74 27.54 4.31
N LEU A 643 0.15 27.95 3.40
CA LEU A 643 -0.14 28.92 2.34
C LEU A 643 -0.66 28.25 1.05
N GLU A 644 -0.89 26.94 1.08
CA GLU A 644 -1.26 26.13 -0.10
C GLU A 644 -0.20 26.17 -1.22
N LEU A 645 1.04 26.51 -0.86
CA LEU A 645 2.18 26.58 -1.78
C LEU A 645 3.04 25.31 -1.69
N PRO A 646 3.53 24.77 -2.82
CA PRO A 646 4.40 23.62 -2.81
C PRO A 646 5.86 24.03 -2.52
N PHE A 647 6.44 23.53 -1.43
CA PHE A 647 7.89 23.65 -1.19
C PHE A 647 8.60 22.32 -1.45
N ARG A 648 9.43 22.28 -2.49
CA ARG A 648 10.21 21.10 -2.89
C ARG A 648 11.62 21.50 -3.31
N ARG A 649 12.64 21.03 -2.59
CA ARG A 649 14.06 21.16 -2.93
C ARG A 649 14.80 19.82 -2.73
N PRO A 650 15.89 19.55 -3.46
CA PRO A 650 16.87 18.54 -3.07
C PRO A 650 17.36 18.84 -1.64
N LYS A 651 17.65 17.80 -0.85
CA LYS A 651 18.01 17.99 0.57
C LYS A 651 19.26 17.21 0.97
N LEU A 652 20.12 17.84 1.77
CA LEU A 652 21.36 17.26 2.26
C LEU A 652 21.51 17.53 3.77
N CYS A 653 22.05 16.54 4.50
CA CYS A 653 22.18 16.61 5.95
C CYS A 653 23.66 16.63 6.34
N THR A 654 24.14 17.71 6.97
CA THR A 654 25.55 17.83 7.35
C THR A 654 25.95 16.75 8.37
N VAL A 655 25.04 16.27 9.23
CA VAL A 655 25.30 15.13 10.12
C VAL A 655 25.64 13.86 9.34
N ARG A 656 24.93 13.58 8.25
CA ARG A 656 25.18 12.38 7.42
C ARG A 656 26.50 12.52 6.67
N GLU A 657 26.74 13.68 6.07
CA GLU A 657 27.99 13.95 5.36
C GLU A 657 29.20 13.89 6.30
N MET A 658 29.09 14.46 7.50
CA MET A 658 30.17 14.39 8.49
C MET A 658 30.42 12.97 8.99
N ARG A 659 29.39 12.13 9.19
CA ARG A 659 29.56 10.71 9.52
C ARG A 659 30.28 9.93 8.42
N LYS A 660 30.02 10.27 7.16
CA LYS A 660 30.66 9.66 5.99
C LYS A 660 32.12 10.12 5.87
N ALA A 661 32.37 11.42 5.99
CA ALA A 661 33.69 12.02 5.81
C ALA A 661 34.62 11.81 7.01
N LYS A 662 34.10 11.77 8.24
CA LYS A 662 34.84 11.70 9.50
C LYS A 662 34.22 10.67 10.46
N PRO A 663 34.25 9.37 10.12
CA PRO A 663 33.64 8.33 10.94
C PRO A 663 34.32 8.21 12.33
N GLY A 664 33.57 7.74 13.33
CA GLY A 664 34.10 7.42 14.65
C GLY A 664 34.12 8.55 15.70
N LEU A 665 33.63 9.76 15.37
CA LEU A 665 33.52 10.84 16.35
C LEU A 665 32.50 10.51 17.47
N PRO A 666 32.74 10.95 18.72
CA PRO A 666 31.89 10.63 19.87
C PRO A 666 30.50 11.28 19.81
N SER A 667 30.36 12.38 19.09
CA SER A 667 29.09 13.07 18.88
C SER A 667 29.12 13.82 17.55
N TYR A 668 27.96 13.90 16.90
CA TYR A 668 27.75 14.65 15.65
C TYR A 668 26.73 15.76 15.82
N SER A 669 26.55 16.28 17.04
CA SER A 669 25.79 17.51 17.26
C SER A 669 26.58 18.72 16.76
N LEU A 670 25.88 19.79 16.37
CA LEU A 670 26.50 21.00 15.84
C LEU A 670 27.53 21.57 16.82
N ALA A 671 27.15 21.69 18.09
CA ALA A 671 28.02 22.16 19.17
C ALA A 671 29.32 21.35 19.31
N ASN A 672 29.22 20.02 19.29
CA ASN A 672 30.39 19.16 19.48
C ASN A 672 31.28 19.12 18.23
N LEU A 673 30.69 19.15 17.03
CA LEU A 673 31.48 19.18 15.79
C LEU A 673 32.19 20.52 15.61
N THR A 674 31.51 21.64 15.87
CA THR A 674 32.14 22.97 15.77
C THR A 674 33.28 23.12 16.76
N ALA A 675 33.09 22.68 18.02
CA ALA A 675 34.17 22.61 19.00
C ALA A 675 35.33 21.70 18.57
N HIS A 676 35.03 20.53 17.99
CA HIS A 676 36.05 19.58 17.53
C HIS A 676 36.90 20.12 16.38
N PHE A 677 36.29 20.83 15.43
CA PHE A 677 36.98 21.37 14.25
C PHE A 677 37.45 22.83 14.42
N GLY A 678 37.25 23.43 15.60
CA GLY A 678 37.68 24.81 15.87
C GLY A 678 36.86 25.87 15.12
N ILE A 679 35.62 25.57 14.74
CA ILE A 679 34.71 26.50 14.08
C ILE A 679 34.18 27.47 15.14
N THR A 680 34.34 28.77 14.91
CA THR A 680 33.90 29.80 15.86
C THR A 680 32.40 30.05 15.68
N MET A 681 31.63 29.90 16.75
CA MET A 681 30.22 30.29 16.79
C MET A 681 30.08 31.62 17.54
N GLU A 682 29.51 32.63 16.91
CA GLU A 682 29.33 33.95 17.54
C GLU A 682 28.25 33.91 18.64
N ARG A 683 27.14 33.21 18.39
CA ARG A 683 26.06 32.94 19.36
C ARG A 683 25.38 31.62 19.04
N HIS A 684 25.44 30.67 19.97
CA HIS A 684 24.71 29.41 19.89
C HIS A 684 23.19 29.67 20.02
N HIS A 685 22.35 28.99 19.22
CA HIS A 685 20.88 29.20 19.15
C HIS A 685 20.45 30.54 18.52
N ARG A 686 21.18 30.97 17.50
CA ARG A 686 20.73 32.01 16.57
C ARG A 686 20.81 31.43 15.17
N ALA A 687 19.71 31.48 14.44
CA ALA A 687 19.56 30.69 13.22
C ALA A 687 20.66 30.98 12.18
N LEU A 688 21.02 32.25 11.94
CA LEU A 688 22.08 32.56 10.97
C LEU A 688 23.48 32.10 11.44
N SER A 689 23.77 32.18 12.74
CA SER A 689 25.04 31.72 13.31
C SER A 689 25.20 30.21 13.16
N ASP A 690 24.13 29.47 13.47
CA ASP A 690 24.11 28.01 13.38
C ASP A 690 24.15 27.53 11.91
N ALA A 691 23.48 28.24 11.00
CA ALA A 691 23.57 28.01 9.56
C ALA A 691 24.99 28.24 8.99
N ARG A 692 25.69 29.30 9.45
CA ARG A 692 27.10 29.56 9.08
C ARG A 692 28.04 28.46 9.58
N ALA A 693 27.86 28.03 10.83
CA ALA A 693 28.65 26.93 11.38
C ALA A 693 28.40 25.61 10.63
N ALA A 694 27.15 25.33 10.28
CA ALA A 694 26.80 24.17 9.47
C ALA A 694 27.35 24.27 8.03
N ALA A 695 27.47 25.47 7.46
CA ALA A 695 28.11 25.71 6.17
C ALA A 695 29.60 25.40 6.19
N GLU A 696 30.32 25.77 7.25
CA GLU A 696 31.72 25.39 7.41
C GLU A 696 31.89 23.87 7.55
N LEU A 697 31.02 23.21 8.33
CA LEU A 697 31.02 21.75 8.43
C LEU A 697 30.74 21.07 7.08
N LEU A 698 29.85 21.65 6.26
CA LEU A 698 29.59 21.14 4.91
C LEU A 698 30.86 21.18 4.05
N ASN A 699 31.58 22.29 4.06
CA ASN A 699 32.85 22.42 3.35
C ASN A 699 33.87 21.38 3.81
N ILE A 700 34.04 21.20 5.13
CA ILE A 700 34.95 20.19 5.69
C ILE A 700 34.56 18.78 5.25
N ALA A 701 33.26 18.46 5.23
CA ALA A 701 32.79 17.16 4.74
C ALA A 701 33.13 16.95 3.27
N PHE A 702 33.12 18.03 2.48
CA PHE A 702 33.34 17.98 1.05
C PHE A 702 34.82 17.89 0.66
N GLU A 703 35.72 18.53 1.40
CA GLU A 703 37.17 18.50 1.14
C GLU A 703 37.78 17.10 1.17
N VAL A 704 37.23 16.17 1.97
CA VAL A 704 37.77 14.81 2.14
C VAL A 704 37.27 13.82 1.08
N SER A 705 36.22 14.20 0.34
CA SER A 705 35.56 13.31 -0.65
C SER A 705 36.07 13.52 -2.08
N SER A 706 37.12 14.32 -2.27
CA SER A 706 37.69 14.70 -3.58
C SER A 706 38.86 13.81 -3.98
#